data_AF-A0A9Q0YE08-F1
#
_entry.id   AF-A0A9Q0YE08-F1
#
_cell.length_a   1.000
_cell.length_b   1.000
_cell.length_c   1.000
_cell.angle_alpha   90.00
_cell.angle_beta   90.00
_cell.angle_gamma   90.00
#
_symmetry.space_group_name_H-M   'P 1'
#
loop_
_entity.id
_entity.type
_entity.pdbx_description
1 polymer ?
#
loop_
_entity_poly.entity_id
_entity_poly.type
_entity_poly.pdbx_seq_one_letter_code
_entity_poly.pdbx_strand_id
1 'polypeptide(L)'
;MSLSEWWKDLPCPLHPSWGLDDISELDLRQLKHNVDTDENECMVVETAVYRAFLEFPCGRFYNQGRANSTEALRYLEVAKDHISGNFRGNIDAEIGYGIIIHTFHMWIIVEASTESILRDLIAKKDKHPSHASYMEVTQAYFFSRLGPRWGNKALSLYESALQNFPDNCQWLFGKALMLGREARRTGFVKGWTHRHIRETFRKEKNVLQRILELNPNFYLARAFYGQVLHNLGEDGAELEISLALNRDPRSRTIAMIAVRFYRRNRQFIKAEKILKDLLDTYNTAEIHFQLGYLYSFQARLVGTSERPNLWKVALSHFNSGAELNVCHFACYTKRAEMHALLGETHRAKHLFKELFEHIYKDSPHLLKNEMLSIDTALEMRLPEHLHVFTTNEVIKYSHRYITLATEDDRTEINNDKGSIPEKVKNRLGMLRKISCNNIPEKDVRRLARLKLADCYRRLQSFKDAEQLYSALLQENETAGDKAEIIWGLGKCYHSQGYEYYDRAIIMAMKLERMDQTEFSANELYADACLCRARAELTNFTDVGSDRIPQISDVLECLENAIDMGSLEACYLLLSNVNDLHKHYFNSQLRFPEILAKIRATCENASLRKVHTDFRLKLDDGSEVVYDEQAKRDHILLRVNKHVKYDILISNDTHRVEEIRSEYKQLEALRRTRLDFEYELLGRKEGENWNTSCKEKLIEVLRIARETLDHLIHVYQMLVLEKSPGRSLFTIHFDWKKANVDKDSTENKLKQWIKASFPGYTMPDRIIQTILKVQPMYDKDNLWLAALGSFNSAVKHKGNVGEETFDLELKEAEWIRLKSEDIVRRSCQEVERLALYFLTEFTTLKNETLSDQKQSKAKSSKGKQTSKGAEWEEFFCGYVEELTQDLRKAKRTWVRNINTGLLGCL
;
A
#
# COMPACT_ATOMS: atom_id res chain seq x y z
N MET A 1 -16.79 32.72 14.59
CA MET A 1 -16.96 31.38 15.20
C MET A 1 -16.47 30.37 14.19
N SER A 2 -15.45 29.57 14.50
CA SER A 2 -15.02 28.48 13.61
C SER A 2 -16.11 27.43 13.59
N LEU A 3 -16.68 27.16 12.41
CA LEU A 3 -17.62 26.05 12.25
C LEU A 3 -16.89 24.74 12.57
N SER A 4 -17.49 23.90 13.40
CA SER A 4 -16.91 22.62 13.79
C SER A 4 -16.79 21.69 12.58
N GLU A 5 -15.66 21.02 12.40
CA GLU A 5 -15.37 20.18 11.21
C GLU A 5 -15.92 18.74 11.28
N TRP A 6 -16.84 18.45 12.22
CA TRP A 6 -17.42 17.10 12.43
C TRP A 6 -18.03 16.48 11.17
N TRP A 7 -18.52 17.30 10.23
CA TRP A 7 -19.11 16.84 8.98
C TRP A 7 -18.07 16.22 8.02
N LYS A 8 -16.76 16.46 8.23
CA LYS A 8 -15.70 15.85 7.45
C LYS A 8 -15.60 14.33 7.64
N ASP A 9 -16.17 13.80 8.72
CA ASP A 9 -16.25 12.35 9.00
C ASP A 9 -17.46 11.68 8.34
N LEU A 10 -18.32 12.46 7.67
CA LEU A 10 -19.49 11.94 6.98
C LEU A 10 -19.14 11.47 5.56
N PRO A 11 -19.77 10.39 5.09
CA PRO A 11 -19.42 9.81 3.79
C PRO A 11 -19.88 10.70 2.64
N CYS A 12 -18.95 10.95 1.72
CA CYS A 12 -19.19 11.62 0.44
C CYS A 12 -18.05 11.27 -0.54
N PRO A 13 -18.13 11.67 -1.82
CA PRO A 13 -17.06 11.42 -2.79
C PRO A 13 -15.68 11.92 -2.40
N LEU A 14 -15.59 12.97 -1.57
CA LEU A 14 -14.31 13.51 -1.11
C LEU A 14 -13.82 12.89 0.20
N HIS A 15 -14.63 12.04 0.83
CA HIS A 15 -14.28 11.39 2.07
C HIS A 15 -13.24 10.27 1.82
N PRO A 16 -12.13 10.20 2.60
CA PRO A 16 -11.08 9.20 2.40
C PRO A 16 -11.58 7.74 2.40
N SER A 17 -12.63 7.42 3.18
CA SER A 17 -13.20 6.06 3.21
C SER A 17 -13.75 5.56 1.87
N TRP A 18 -14.00 6.46 0.90
CA TRP A 18 -14.38 6.04 -0.44
C TRP A 18 -13.17 5.58 -1.27
N GLY A 19 -11.94 5.91 -0.89
CA GLY A 19 -10.72 5.50 -1.60
C GLY A 19 -10.69 6.02 -3.04
N LEU A 20 -11.10 7.28 -3.23
CA LEU A 20 -11.10 7.99 -4.52
C LEU A 20 -9.90 8.93 -4.68
N ASP A 21 -8.94 8.84 -3.76
CA ASP A 21 -7.65 9.49 -3.80
C ASP A 21 -6.69 8.84 -4.82
N ASP A 22 -6.77 7.51 -4.98
CA ASP A 22 -5.98 6.73 -5.94
C ASP A 22 -6.74 6.46 -7.26
N ILE A 23 -6.89 7.51 -8.07
CA ILE A 23 -7.51 7.47 -9.41
C ILE A 23 -6.70 8.22 -10.47
N SER A 24 -5.40 8.39 -10.24
CA SER A 24 -4.46 9.13 -11.11
C SER A 24 -4.34 8.54 -12.51
N GLU A 25 -4.67 7.27 -12.65
CA GLU A 25 -4.72 6.58 -13.93
C GLU A 25 -5.95 6.91 -14.78
N LEU A 26 -6.96 7.60 -14.26
CA LEU A 26 -8.21 7.80 -15.00
C LEU A 26 -8.21 9.09 -15.82
N ASP A 27 -8.79 9.03 -17.03
CA ASP A 27 -9.00 10.19 -17.89
C ASP A 27 -10.31 10.90 -17.50
N LEU A 28 -10.17 12.06 -16.85
CA LEU A 28 -11.29 12.87 -16.39
C LEU A 28 -12.20 13.33 -17.54
N ARG A 29 -11.61 13.76 -18.67
CA ARG A 29 -12.38 14.23 -19.84
C ARG A 29 -13.21 13.09 -20.43
N GLN A 30 -12.63 11.90 -20.55
CA GLN A 30 -13.35 10.73 -21.05
C GLN A 30 -14.47 10.32 -20.09
N LEU A 31 -14.25 10.37 -18.77
CA LEU A 31 -15.29 10.10 -17.78
C LEU A 31 -16.43 11.12 -17.86
N LYS A 32 -16.12 12.42 -17.98
CA LYS A 32 -17.13 13.47 -18.18
C LYS A 32 -17.95 13.22 -19.45
N HIS A 33 -17.28 12.99 -20.57
CA HIS A 33 -17.93 12.68 -21.85
C HIS A 33 -18.81 11.42 -21.79
N ASN A 34 -18.34 10.37 -21.10
CA ASN A 34 -19.11 9.14 -20.93
C ASN A 34 -20.39 9.37 -20.12
N VAL A 35 -20.33 10.23 -19.09
CA VAL A 35 -21.51 10.58 -18.28
C VAL A 35 -22.45 11.49 -19.05
N ASP A 36 -21.92 12.52 -19.72
CA ASP A 36 -22.70 13.51 -20.47
C ASP A 36 -23.42 12.90 -21.67
N THR A 37 -22.94 11.75 -22.16
CA THR A 37 -23.60 11.01 -23.24
C THR A 37 -24.35 9.78 -22.74
N ASP A 38 -24.31 9.47 -21.44
CA ASP A 38 -25.05 8.33 -20.93
C ASP A 38 -26.55 8.61 -20.93
N GLU A 39 -27.31 7.69 -21.51
CA GLU A 39 -28.77 7.77 -21.60
C GLU A 39 -29.45 7.05 -20.43
N ASN A 40 -28.67 6.56 -19.46
CA ASN A 40 -29.22 5.85 -18.33
C ASN A 40 -29.93 6.80 -17.37
N GLU A 41 -31.17 7.19 -17.72
CA GLU A 41 -32.08 8.01 -16.92
C GLU A 41 -32.51 7.34 -15.61
N CYS A 42 -32.07 6.11 -15.33
CA CYS A 42 -32.53 5.35 -14.18
C CYS A 42 -31.90 5.82 -12.85
N MET A 43 -30.66 6.30 -12.82
CA MET A 43 -29.97 6.65 -11.57
C MET A 43 -29.55 8.12 -11.57
N VAL A 44 -30.55 8.99 -11.61
CA VAL A 44 -30.36 10.44 -11.87
C VAL A 44 -29.63 11.13 -10.74
N VAL A 45 -29.97 10.81 -9.48
CA VAL A 45 -29.33 11.40 -8.30
C VAL A 45 -27.86 11.01 -8.25
N GLU A 46 -27.55 9.73 -8.41
CA GLU A 46 -26.18 9.21 -8.43
C GLU A 46 -25.38 9.77 -9.61
N THR A 47 -26.01 9.93 -10.77
CA THR A 47 -25.38 10.54 -11.95
C THR A 47 -25.03 12.01 -11.71
N ALA A 48 -25.94 12.78 -11.13
CA ALA A 48 -25.70 14.18 -10.79
C ALA A 48 -24.59 14.33 -9.74
N VAL A 49 -24.61 13.50 -8.68
CA VAL A 49 -23.55 13.49 -7.66
C VAL A 49 -22.19 13.06 -8.26
N TYR A 50 -22.18 12.06 -9.14
CA TYR A 50 -20.97 11.65 -9.86
C TYR A 50 -20.44 12.75 -10.77
N ARG A 51 -21.34 13.45 -11.48
CA ARG A 51 -20.95 14.55 -12.35
C ARG A 51 -20.39 15.74 -11.57
N ALA A 52 -20.94 16.03 -10.39
CA ALA A 52 -20.40 17.02 -9.46
C ALA A 52 -18.98 16.65 -8.99
N PHE A 53 -18.74 15.38 -8.67
CA PHE A 53 -17.40 14.87 -8.35
C PHE A 53 -16.40 15.05 -9.48
N LEU A 54 -16.80 14.80 -10.73
CA LEU A 54 -15.91 15.02 -11.87
C LEU A 54 -15.61 16.52 -12.10
N GLU A 55 -16.45 17.45 -11.62
CA GLU A 55 -16.16 18.88 -11.64
C GLU A 55 -15.28 19.32 -10.46
N PHE A 56 -15.40 18.67 -9.30
CA PHE A 56 -14.61 18.96 -8.10
C PHE A 56 -14.07 17.66 -7.46
N PRO A 57 -13.00 17.07 -8.02
CA PRO A 57 -12.45 15.81 -7.50
C PRO A 57 -11.40 16.00 -6.38
N CYS A 58 -11.32 15.06 -5.44
CA CYS A 58 -10.28 15.02 -4.39
C CYS A 58 -8.98 14.33 -4.84
N GLY A 59 -9.05 13.41 -5.81
CA GLY A 59 -7.90 12.69 -6.35
C GLY A 59 -7.18 13.47 -7.46
N ARG A 60 -5.96 13.02 -7.77
CA ARG A 60 -5.29 13.45 -9.00
C ARG A 60 -5.91 12.67 -10.15
N PHE A 61 -6.37 13.34 -11.21
CA PHE A 61 -6.71 12.70 -12.48
C PHE A 61 -5.62 12.97 -13.51
N TYR A 62 -5.48 12.08 -14.50
CA TYR A 62 -4.44 12.21 -15.52
C TYR A 62 -4.45 13.56 -16.26
N ASN A 63 -5.64 14.06 -16.63
CA ASN A 63 -5.83 15.33 -17.34
C ASN A 63 -6.70 16.33 -16.55
N GLN A 64 -6.49 16.36 -15.22
CA GLN A 64 -7.24 17.22 -14.33
C GLN A 64 -7.04 18.70 -14.68
N GLY A 65 -8.15 19.37 -14.99
CA GLY A 65 -8.21 20.83 -15.03
C GLY A 65 -8.34 21.43 -13.64
N ARG A 66 -8.51 22.76 -13.56
CA ARG A 66 -8.91 23.39 -12.29
C ARG A 66 -10.29 22.88 -11.88
N ALA A 67 -10.46 22.61 -10.59
CA ALA A 67 -11.77 22.25 -10.05
C ALA A 67 -12.79 23.37 -10.31
N ASN A 68 -14.00 23.00 -10.72
CA ASN A 68 -15.08 23.92 -11.05
C ASN A 68 -16.19 23.82 -10.00
N SER A 69 -15.99 24.52 -8.89
CA SER A 69 -16.94 24.54 -7.76
C SER A 69 -18.35 24.94 -8.19
N THR A 70 -18.48 25.91 -9.11
CA THR A 70 -19.78 26.40 -9.57
C THR A 70 -20.59 25.31 -10.28
N GLU A 71 -19.97 24.60 -11.23
CA GLU A 71 -20.65 23.49 -11.90
C GLU A 71 -20.91 22.31 -10.95
N ALA A 72 -19.97 22.01 -10.06
CA ALA A 72 -20.18 20.97 -9.05
C ALA A 72 -21.43 21.27 -8.19
N LEU A 73 -21.55 22.49 -7.67
CA LEU A 73 -22.72 22.93 -6.90
C LEU A 73 -24.02 22.88 -7.73
N ARG A 74 -23.97 23.26 -9.00
CA ARG A 74 -25.12 23.17 -9.91
C ARG A 74 -25.61 21.72 -10.05
N TYR A 75 -24.70 20.76 -10.24
CA TYR A 75 -25.08 19.35 -10.31
C TYR A 75 -25.58 18.79 -8.97
N LEU A 76 -25.03 19.25 -7.84
CA LEU A 76 -25.58 18.90 -6.53
C LEU A 76 -27.01 19.44 -6.35
N GLU A 77 -27.32 20.61 -6.90
CA GLU A 77 -28.68 21.15 -6.86
C GLU A 77 -29.65 20.32 -7.71
N VAL A 78 -29.24 19.91 -8.92
CA VAL A 78 -30.01 18.96 -9.75
C VAL A 78 -30.31 17.68 -8.96
N ALA A 79 -29.35 17.16 -8.21
CA ALA A 79 -29.56 15.98 -7.36
C ALA A 79 -30.63 16.22 -6.27
N LYS A 80 -30.63 17.40 -5.62
CA LYS A 80 -31.64 17.77 -4.60
C LYS A 80 -33.03 17.94 -5.20
N ASP A 81 -33.13 18.56 -6.37
CA ASP A 81 -34.40 18.75 -7.08
C ASP A 81 -35.04 17.39 -7.40
N HIS A 82 -34.23 16.43 -7.85
CA HIS A 82 -34.70 15.07 -8.11
C HIS A 82 -35.17 14.33 -6.86
N ILE A 83 -34.51 14.52 -5.71
CA ILE A 83 -34.97 13.96 -4.43
C ILE A 83 -36.32 14.57 -4.05
N SER A 84 -36.42 15.90 -4.11
CA SER A 84 -37.63 16.64 -3.73
C SER A 84 -38.83 16.33 -4.64
N GLY A 85 -38.56 16.02 -5.92
CA GLY A 85 -39.59 15.64 -6.89
C GLY A 85 -39.96 14.15 -6.83
N ASN A 86 -39.00 13.27 -7.09
CA ASN A 86 -39.25 11.85 -7.35
C ASN A 86 -39.27 10.99 -6.08
N PHE A 87 -38.60 11.43 -5.01
CA PHE A 87 -38.52 10.71 -3.75
C PHE A 87 -39.32 11.39 -2.63
N ARG A 88 -40.24 12.30 -2.99
CA ARG A 88 -41.06 13.03 -2.02
C ARG A 88 -41.80 12.07 -1.08
N GLY A 89 -41.48 12.15 0.21
CA GLY A 89 -42.10 11.31 1.24
C GLY A 89 -41.39 9.97 1.48
N ASN A 90 -40.32 9.67 0.74
CA ASN A 90 -39.41 8.58 1.05
C ASN A 90 -38.29 9.09 1.95
N ILE A 91 -38.53 9.02 3.26
CA ILE A 91 -37.65 9.59 4.29
C ILE A 91 -36.25 8.95 4.24
N ASP A 92 -36.15 7.64 3.99
CA ASP A 92 -34.84 6.97 3.88
C ASP A 92 -34.00 7.51 2.71
N ALA A 93 -34.63 7.79 1.56
CA ALA A 93 -33.96 8.39 0.41
C ALA A 93 -33.53 9.85 0.68
N GLU A 94 -34.44 10.64 1.27
CA GLU A 94 -34.16 12.03 1.66
C GLU A 94 -32.98 12.11 2.64
N ILE A 95 -32.91 11.20 3.62
CA ILE A 95 -31.79 11.10 4.56
C ILE A 95 -30.51 10.62 3.87
N GLY A 96 -30.56 9.48 3.17
CA GLY A 96 -29.36 8.84 2.62
C GLY A 96 -28.66 9.69 1.57
N TYR A 97 -29.38 10.13 0.54
CA TYR A 97 -28.80 11.03 -0.46
C TYR A 97 -28.52 12.43 0.11
N GLY A 98 -29.40 12.93 0.99
CA GLY A 98 -29.21 14.23 1.63
C GLY A 98 -27.89 14.33 2.39
N ILE A 99 -27.53 13.31 3.17
CA ILE A 99 -26.25 13.26 3.88
C ILE A 99 -25.08 13.36 2.90
N ILE A 100 -25.10 12.61 1.79
CA ILE A 100 -24.01 12.65 0.80
C ILE A 100 -23.93 14.02 0.14
N ILE A 101 -25.05 14.54 -0.35
CA ILE A 101 -25.11 15.79 -1.11
C ILE A 101 -24.71 16.98 -0.25
N HIS A 102 -25.27 17.09 0.96
CA HIS A 102 -24.97 18.22 1.85
C HIS A 102 -23.56 18.12 2.44
N THR A 103 -23.05 16.92 2.74
CA THR A 103 -21.63 16.76 3.10
C THR A 103 -20.74 17.20 1.94
N PHE A 104 -21.01 16.74 0.71
CA PHE A 104 -20.20 17.12 -0.45
C PHE A 104 -20.27 18.63 -0.73
N HIS A 105 -21.44 19.24 -0.58
CA HIS A 105 -21.60 20.69 -0.64
C HIS A 105 -20.67 21.38 0.38
N MET A 106 -20.64 20.93 1.64
CA MET A 106 -19.79 21.51 2.70
C MET A 106 -18.29 21.42 2.39
N TRP A 107 -17.85 20.37 1.67
CA TRP A 107 -16.47 20.27 1.20
C TRP A 107 -16.13 21.29 0.10
N ILE A 108 -17.11 21.69 -0.72
CA ILE A 108 -16.93 22.70 -1.78
C ILE A 108 -17.02 24.11 -1.19
N ILE A 109 -18.05 24.37 -0.38
CA ILE A 109 -18.31 25.64 0.29
C ILE A 109 -18.99 25.40 1.64
N VAL A 110 -18.41 25.96 2.69
CA VAL A 110 -18.91 25.79 4.06
C VAL A 110 -20.01 26.82 4.35
N GLU A 111 -21.24 26.36 4.54
CA GLU A 111 -22.41 27.21 4.80
C GLU A 111 -23.18 26.76 6.05
N ALA A 112 -23.56 27.72 6.89
CA ALA A 112 -24.28 27.44 8.15
C ALA A 112 -25.68 26.83 7.92
N SER A 113 -26.36 27.23 6.83
CA SER A 113 -27.64 26.66 6.39
C SER A 113 -27.49 25.17 6.05
N THR A 114 -26.47 24.83 5.27
CA THR A 114 -26.16 23.44 4.88
C THR A 114 -25.76 22.59 6.09
N GLU A 115 -24.95 23.12 7.02
CA GLU A 115 -24.63 22.41 8.27
C GLU A 115 -25.88 22.14 9.12
N SER A 116 -26.81 23.10 9.22
CA SER A 116 -28.06 22.93 9.96
C SER A 116 -28.92 21.80 9.38
N ILE A 117 -29.03 21.72 8.05
CA ILE A 117 -29.75 20.64 7.38
C ILE A 117 -29.06 19.30 7.68
N LEU A 118 -27.73 19.25 7.58
CA LEU A 118 -26.97 18.03 7.82
C LEU A 118 -27.14 17.50 9.25
N ARG A 119 -27.19 18.39 10.26
CA ARG A 119 -27.47 17.99 11.65
C ARG A 119 -28.86 17.38 11.81
N ASP A 120 -29.88 17.94 11.15
CA ASP A 120 -31.24 17.41 11.17
C ASP A 120 -31.31 16.01 10.53
N LEU A 121 -30.66 15.82 9.37
CA LEU A 121 -30.58 14.51 8.72
C LEU A 121 -29.86 13.47 9.60
N ILE A 122 -28.75 13.84 10.22
CA ILE A 122 -27.99 12.95 11.10
C ILE A 122 -28.79 12.57 12.36
N ALA A 123 -29.58 13.50 12.92
CA ALA A 123 -30.45 13.19 14.05
C ALA A 123 -31.61 12.24 13.68
N LYS A 124 -32.02 12.21 12.41
CA LYS A 124 -33.09 11.33 11.92
C LYS A 124 -32.60 9.93 11.52
N LYS A 125 -31.33 9.81 11.11
CA LYS A 125 -30.80 8.58 10.48
C LYS A 125 -30.97 7.31 11.32
N ASP A 126 -30.83 7.41 12.65
CA ASP A 126 -30.89 6.25 13.55
C ASP A 126 -32.30 5.62 13.60
N LYS A 127 -33.34 6.39 13.25
CA LYS A 127 -34.72 5.92 13.14
C LYS A 127 -35.06 5.33 11.78
N HIS A 128 -34.17 5.48 10.80
CA HIS A 128 -34.38 5.17 9.39
C HIS A 128 -33.18 4.38 8.86
N PRO A 129 -32.88 3.18 9.38
CA PRO A 129 -31.63 2.47 9.08
C PRO A 129 -31.45 2.15 7.59
N SER A 130 -32.54 2.06 6.82
CA SER A 130 -32.50 1.79 5.38
C SER A 130 -31.94 2.95 4.56
N HIS A 131 -31.77 4.16 5.13
CA HIS A 131 -31.06 5.28 4.49
C HIS A 131 -29.65 4.89 4.01
N ALA A 132 -28.97 3.98 4.72
CA ALA A 132 -27.63 3.54 4.40
C ALA A 132 -27.54 2.91 2.99
N SER A 133 -28.59 2.23 2.52
CA SER A 133 -28.60 1.62 1.18
C SER A 133 -28.57 2.64 0.05
N TYR A 134 -29.15 3.83 0.24
CA TYR A 134 -29.04 4.94 -0.72
C TYR A 134 -27.61 5.51 -0.78
N MET A 135 -26.90 5.43 0.34
CA MET A 135 -25.50 5.85 0.41
C MET A 135 -24.58 4.83 -0.29
N GLU A 136 -24.80 3.54 0.00
CA GLU A 136 -24.09 2.42 -0.63
C GLU A 136 -24.31 2.41 -2.14
N VAL A 137 -25.53 2.62 -2.64
CA VAL A 137 -25.79 2.59 -4.09
C VAL A 137 -25.16 3.78 -4.81
N THR A 138 -25.11 4.96 -4.17
CA THR A 138 -24.38 6.11 -4.70
C THR A 138 -22.90 5.76 -4.86
N GLN A 139 -22.31 5.15 -3.84
CA GLN A 139 -20.93 4.72 -3.87
C GLN A 139 -20.69 3.59 -4.91
N ALA A 140 -21.61 2.63 -5.01
CA ALA A 140 -21.59 1.55 -5.99
C ALA A 140 -21.61 2.11 -7.42
N TYR A 141 -22.42 3.14 -7.65
CA TYR A 141 -22.49 3.82 -8.94
C TYR A 141 -21.16 4.44 -9.34
N PHE A 142 -20.50 5.15 -8.42
CA PHE A 142 -19.18 5.72 -8.65
C PHE A 142 -18.18 4.63 -9.07
N PHE A 143 -18.02 3.60 -8.25
CA PHE A 143 -17.10 2.50 -8.54
C PHE A 143 -17.41 1.79 -9.85
N SER A 144 -18.68 1.69 -10.21
CA SER A 144 -19.09 1.13 -11.50
C SER A 144 -18.55 1.93 -12.69
N ARG A 145 -18.24 3.22 -12.55
CA ARG A 145 -17.76 4.08 -13.64
C ARG A 145 -16.24 4.22 -13.72
N LEU A 146 -15.55 3.97 -12.63
CA LEU A 146 -14.09 4.11 -12.56
C LEU A 146 -13.37 2.95 -13.28
N GLY A 147 -14.06 1.85 -13.54
CA GLY A 147 -13.56 0.75 -14.38
C GLY A 147 -13.44 -0.57 -13.63
N PRO A 148 -12.81 -1.58 -14.23
CA PRO A 148 -12.89 -2.97 -13.76
C PRO A 148 -12.22 -3.22 -12.40
N ARG A 149 -11.27 -2.38 -11.97
CA ARG A 149 -10.60 -2.48 -10.65
C ARG A 149 -11.62 -2.41 -9.50
N TRP A 150 -12.60 -1.53 -9.63
CA TRP A 150 -13.62 -1.32 -8.60
C TRP A 150 -14.89 -2.14 -8.83
N GLY A 151 -14.93 -3.02 -9.84
CA GLY A 151 -16.11 -3.79 -10.21
C GLY A 151 -16.65 -4.68 -9.08
N ASN A 152 -15.76 -5.36 -8.35
CA ASN A 152 -16.16 -6.22 -7.21
C ASN A 152 -16.70 -5.39 -6.04
N LYS A 153 -16.08 -4.24 -5.74
CA LYS A 153 -16.54 -3.32 -4.69
C LYS A 153 -17.90 -2.71 -5.04
N ALA A 154 -18.11 -2.32 -6.31
CA ALA A 154 -19.41 -1.89 -6.79
C ALA A 154 -20.46 -3.01 -6.66
N LEU A 155 -20.12 -4.23 -7.05
CA LEU A 155 -21.02 -5.38 -6.96
C LEU A 155 -21.45 -5.65 -5.50
N SER A 156 -20.51 -5.68 -4.56
CA SER A 156 -20.83 -5.92 -3.14
C SER A 156 -21.73 -4.83 -2.55
N LEU A 157 -21.52 -3.56 -2.94
CA LEU A 157 -22.36 -2.45 -2.48
C LEU A 157 -23.77 -2.50 -3.06
N TYR A 158 -23.93 -2.85 -4.34
CA TYR A 158 -25.27 -3.13 -4.89
C TYR A 158 -25.94 -4.29 -4.17
N GLU A 159 -25.20 -5.37 -3.86
CA GLU A 159 -25.75 -6.51 -3.12
C GLU A 159 -26.18 -6.16 -1.70
N SER A 160 -25.40 -5.33 -0.99
CA SER A 160 -25.75 -4.81 0.33
C SER A 160 -27.03 -3.97 0.28
N ALA A 161 -27.11 -3.01 -0.63
CA ALA A 161 -28.28 -2.14 -0.77
C ALA A 161 -29.56 -2.91 -1.13
N LEU A 162 -29.43 -3.96 -1.96
CA LEU A 162 -30.54 -4.83 -2.36
C LEU A 162 -31.06 -5.74 -1.23
N GLN A 163 -30.36 -5.87 -0.08
CA GLN A 163 -30.91 -6.59 1.08
C GLN A 163 -32.13 -5.87 1.66
N ASN A 164 -32.10 -4.53 1.68
CA ASN A 164 -33.21 -3.70 2.16
C ASN A 164 -34.25 -3.42 1.06
N PHE A 165 -33.82 -3.39 -0.21
CA PHE A 165 -34.68 -3.04 -1.33
C PHE A 165 -34.59 -4.07 -2.47
N PRO A 166 -35.03 -5.32 -2.26
CA PRO A 166 -34.77 -6.44 -3.19
C PRO A 166 -35.43 -6.28 -4.56
N ASP A 167 -36.50 -5.51 -4.65
CA ASP A 167 -37.26 -5.28 -5.88
C ASP A 167 -36.93 -3.95 -6.57
N ASN A 168 -35.91 -3.21 -6.10
CA ASN A 168 -35.47 -2.00 -6.78
C ASN A 168 -34.82 -2.34 -8.13
N CYS A 169 -35.58 -2.17 -9.21
CA CYS A 169 -35.17 -2.51 -10.57
C CYS A 169 -33.88 -1.78 -11.02
N GLN A 170 -33.66 -0.54 -10.57
CA GLN A 170 -32.50 0.25 -10.97
C GLN A 170 -31.22 -0.29 -10.34
N TRP A 171 -31.30 -0.69 -9.08
CA TRP A 171 -30.17 -1.26 -8.34
C TRP A 171 -29.88 -2.69 -8.76
N LEU A 172 -30.93 -3.48 -9.02
CA LEU A 172 -30.81 -4.79 -9.68
C LEU A 172 -30.11 -4.65 -11.04
N PHE A 173 -30.44 -3.61 -11.80
CA PHE A 173 -29.79 -3.35 -13.09
C PHE A 173 -28.31 -3.00 -12.91
N GLY A 174 -27.97 -2.17 -11.92
CA GLY A 174 -26.58 -1.90 -11.53
C GLY A 174 -25.79 -3.18 -11.21
N LYS A 175 -26.39 -4.09 -10.42
CA LYS A 175 -25.84 -5.43 -10.13
C LYS A 175 -25.63 -6.25 -11.41
N ALA A 176 -26.64 -6.34 -12.27
CA ALA A 176 -26.56 -7.08 -13.52
C ALA A 176 -25.42 -6.56 -14.42
N LEU A 177 -25.28 -5.24 -14.55
CA LEU A 177 -24.20 -4.63 -15.31
C LEU A 177 -22.81 -5.02 -14.78
N MET A 178 -22.63 -5.09 -13.45
CA MET A 178 -21.35 -5.52 -12.86
C MET A 178 -21.06 -6.98 -13.17
N LEU A 179 -22.04 -7.87 -13.01
CA LEU A 179 -21.91 -9.29 -13.37
C LEU A 179 -21.53 -9.47 -14.84
N GLY A 180 -22.20 -8.75 -15.75
CA GLY A 180 -21.90 -8.86 -17.17
C GLY A 180 -20.53 -8.31 -17.55
N ARG A 181 -20.10 -7.20 -16.93
CA ARG A 181 -18.75 -6.66 -17.13
C ARG A 181 -17.69 -7.64 -16.65
N GLU A 182 -17.93 -8.29 -15.52
CA GLU A 182 -17.05 -9.33 -15.01
C GLU A 182 -16.95 -10.52 -15.98
N ALA A 183 -18.10 -11.08 -16.38
CA ALA A 183 -18.14 -12.19 -17.33
C ALA A 183 -17.40 -11.88 -18.63
N ARG A 184 -17.62 -10.69 -19.20
CA ARG A 184 -16.94 -10.24 -20.42
C ARG A 184 -15.44 -10.04 -20.20
N ARG A 185 -15.03 -9.47 -19.06
CA ARG A 185 -13.62 -9.28 -18.69
C ARG A 185 -12.91 -10.64 -18.61
N THR A 186 -13.46 -11.58 -17.84
CA THR A 186 -12.91 -12.93 -17.70
C THR A 186 -12.89 -13.66 -19.04
N GLY A 187 -13.88 -13.45 -19.92
CA GLY A 187 -13.90 -14.04 -21.26
C GLY A 187 -12.80 -13.56 -22.20
N PHE A 188 -12.34 -12.32 -22.06
CA PHE A 188 -11.16 -11.87 -22.81
C PHE A 188 -9.86 -12.51 -22.32
N VAL A 189 -9.79 -12.92 -21.05
CA VAL A 189 -8.59 -13.48 -20.43
C VAL A 189 -8.55 -15.00 -20.53
N LYS A 190 -9.60 -15.69 -20.07
CA LYS A 190 -9.71 -17.16 -20.04
C LYS A 190 -10.34 -17.79 -21.27
N GLY A 191 -10.84 -16.96 -22.20
CA GLY A 191 -11.61 -17.40 -23.37
C GLY A 191 -13.08 -17.67 -23.05
N TRP A 192 -13.96 -17.45 -24.04
CA TRP A 192 -15.42 -17.45 -23.88
C TRP A 192 -16.05 -18.80 -23.50
N THR A 193 -15.31 -19.90 -23.58
CA THR A 193 -15.79 -21.26 -23.26
C THR A 193 -15.61 -21.64 -21.79
N HIS A 194 -14.92 -20.82 -20.99
CA HIS A 194 -14.63 -21.13 -19.59
C HIS A 194 -15.90 -21.23 -18.74
N ARG A 195 -16.01 -22.29 -17.91
CA ARG A 195 -17.21 -22.61 -17.12
C ARG A 195 -17.70 -21.43 -16.26
N HIS A 196 -16.77 -20.76 -15.59
CA HIS A 196 -17.07 -19.63 -14.70
C HIS A 196 -17.76 -18.47 -15.43
N ILE A 197 -17.38 -18.19 -16.69
CA ILE A 197 -18.00 -17.11 -17.47
C ILE A 197 -19.48 -17.41 -17.74
N ARG A 198 -19.79 -18.64 -18.13
CA ARG A 198 -21.18 -19.06 -18.38
C ARG A 198 -22.00 -19.01 -17.08
N GLU A 199 -21.40 -19.33 -15.93
CA GLU A 199 -22.06 -19.17 -14.64
C GLU A 199 -22.36 -17.70 -14.31
N THR A 200 -21.39 -16.81 -14.51
CA THR A 200 -21.59 -15.37 -14.29
C THR A 200 -22.64 -14.80 -15.23
N PHE A 201 -22.68 -15.20 -16.51
CA PHE A 201 -23.75 -14.83 -17.43
C PHE A 201 -25.12 -15.37 -17.00
N ARG A 202 -25.20 -16.57 -16.40
CA ARG A 202 -26.46 -17.07 -15.83
C ARG A 202 -26.91 -16.23 -14.62
N LYS A 203 -25.98 -15.77 -13.78
CA LYS A 203 -26.30 -14.84 -12.68
C LYS A 203 -26.83 -13.50 -13.24
N GLU A 204 -26.17 -12.93 -14.25
CA GLU A 204 -26.64 -11.73 -14.96
C GLU A 204 -28.05 -11.96 -15.56
N LYS A 205 -28.26 -13.09 -16.25
CA LYS A 205 -29.55 -13.49 -16.83
C LYS A 205 -30.66 -13.50 -15.77
N ASN A 206 -30.44 -14.16 -14.64
CA ASN A 206 -31.45 -14.29 -13.58
C ASN A 206 -31.83 -12.93 -13.00
N VAL A 207 -30.86 -12.04 -12.78
CA VAL A 207 -31.13 -10.68 -12.29
C VAL A 207 -31.92 -9.88 -13.33
N LEU A 208 -31.52 -9.92 -14.61
CA LEU A 208 -32.24 -9.24 -15.69
C LEU A 208 -33.66 -9.78 -15.89
N GLN A 209 -33.85 -11.09 -15.78
CA GLN A 209 -35.17 -11.71 -15.84
C GLN A 209 -36.06 -11.19 -14.70
N ARG A 210 -35.55 -11.14 -13.47
CA ARG A 210 -36.28 -10.58 -12.33
C ARG A 210 -36.68 -9.12 -12.55
N ILE A 211 -35.79 -8.31 -13.13
CA ILE A 211 -36.11 -6.92 -13.49
C ILE A 211 -37.27 -6.86 -14.48
N LEU A 212 -37.31 -7.74 -15.49
CA LEU A 212 -38.38 -7.76 -16.49
C LEU A 212 -39.71 -8.31 -15.95
N GLU A 213 -39.68 -9.15 -14.92
CA GLU A 213 -40.88 -9.56 -14.17
C GLU A 213 -41.48 -8.40 -13.39
N LEU A 214 -40.62 -7.61 -12.73
CA LEU A 214 -41.02 -6.45 -11.93
C LEU A 214 -41.42 -5.24 -12.79
N ASN A 215 -40.67 -5.00 -13.87
CA ASN A 215 -40.90 -3.91 -14.81
C ASN A 215 -40.70 -4.39 -16.26
N PRO A 216 -41.77 -4.89 -16.91
CA PRO A 216 -41.71 -5.35 -18.29
C PRO A 216 -41.33 -4.27 -19.31
N ASN A 217 -41.48 -2.99 -18.95
CA ASN A 217 -41.17 -1.82 -19.78
C ASN A 217 -39.75 -1.31 -19.58
N PHE A 218 -38.90 -2.00 -18.82
CA PHE A 218 -37.48 -1.65 -18.71
C PHE A 218 -36.71 -2.12 -19.95
N TYR A 219 -36.89 -1.41 -21.07
CA TYR A 219 -36.38 -1.81 -22.38
C TYR A 219 -34.85 -1.93 -22.43
N LEU A 220 -34.12 -1.09 -21.68
CA LEU A 220 -32.67 -1.22 -21.57
C LEU A 220 -32.26 -2.55 -20.93
N ALA A 221 -32.89 -2.94 -19.81
CA ALA A 221 -32.66 -4.25 -19.19
C ALA A 221 -33.04 -5.39 -20.15
N ARG A 222 -34.10 -5.22 -20.95
CA ARG A 222 -34.51 -6.19 -21.99
C ARG A 222 -33.45 -6.36 -23.08
N ALA A 223 -32.84 -5.28 -23.54
CA ALA A 223 -31.75 -5.35 -24.51
C ALA A 223 -30.52 -6.10 -23.95
N PHE A 224 -30.14 -5.83 -22.70
CA PHE A 224 -29.08 -6.58 -22.02
C PHE A 224 -29.46 -8.06 -21.82
N TYR A 225 -30.72 -8.36 -21.50
CA TYR A 225 -31.21 -9.73 -21.38
C TYR A 225 -31.02 -10.50 -22.68
N GLY A 226 -31.47 -9.94 -23.81
CA GLY A 226 -31.23 -10.52 -25.14
C GLY A 226 -29.75 -10.67 -25.48
N GLN A 227 -28.89 -9.72 -25.07
CA GLN A 227 -27.44 -9.85 -25.23
C GLN A 227 -26.87 -11.04 -24.44
N VAL A 228 -27.36 -11.25 -23.22
CA VAL A 228 -26.94 -12.38 -22.36
C VAL A 228 -27.40 -13.71 -22.92
N LEU A 229 -28.64 -13.80 -23.41
CA LEU A 229 -29.14 -15.00 -24.11
C LEU A 229 -28.24 -15.36 -25.29
N HIS A 230 -27.87 -14.37 -26.12
CA HIS A 230 -26.95 -14.59 -27.23
C HIS A 230 -25.57 -15.08 -26.78
N ASN A 231 -25.01 -14.51 -25.71
CA ASN A 231 -23.71 -14.95 -25.19
C ASN A 231 -23.77 -16.36 -24.57
N LEU A 232 -24.92 -16.78 -24.04
CA LEU A 232 -25.14 -18.13 -23.55
C LEU A 232 -25.42 -19.15 -24.65
N GLY A 233 -25.78 -18.67 -25.86
CA GLY A 233 -26.21 -19.50 -26.99
C GLY A 233 -27.65 -19.99 -26.84
N GLU A 234 -28.49 -19.22 -26.16
CA GLU A 234 -29.90 -19.53 -25.93
C GLU A 234 -30.80 -18.80 -26.94
N ASP A 235 -31.94 -19.42 -27.27
CA ASP A 235 -32.93 -18.87 -28.20
C ASP A 235 -33.62 -17.62 -27.64
N GLY A 236 -34.30 -16.86 -28.51
CA GLY A 236 -35.07 -15.67 -28.13
C GLY A 236 -34.28 -14.35 -28.06
N ALA A 237 -32.95 -14.39 -28.22
CA ALA A 237 -32.11 -13.19 -28.18
C ALA A 237 -32.52 -12.10 -29.20
N GLU A 238 -32.82 -12.47 -30.46
CA GLU A 238 -33.27 -11.51 -31.48
C GLU A 238 -34.62 -10.89 -31.12
N LEU A 239 -35.54 -11.68 -30.58
CA LEU A 239 -36.86 -11.21 -30.16
C LEU A 239 -36.73 -10.14 -29.07
N GLU A 240 -35.96 -10.41 -28.02
CA GLU A 240 -35.80 -9.46 -26.91
C GLU A 240 -35.10 -8.15 -27.33
N ILE A 241 -34.05 -8.26 -28.16
CA ILE A 241 -33.32 -7.10 -28.68
C ILE A 241 -34.20 -6.27 -29.62
N SER A 242 -34.94 -6.91 -30.53
CA SER A 242 -35.83 -6.20 -31.45
C SER A 242 -37.01 -5.56 -30.74
N LEU A 243 -37.59 -6.21 -29.73
CA LEU A 243 -38.63 -5.63 -28.88
C LEU A 243 -38.12 -4.39 -28.14
N ALA A 244 -36.94 -4.47 -27.53
CA ALA A 244 -36.34 -3.32 -26.86
C ALA A 244 -36.11 -2.15 -27.83
N LEU A 245 -35.51 -2.41 -29.00
CA LEU A 245 -35.23 -1.39 -30.01
C LEU A 245 -36.51 -0.76 -30.59
N ASN A 246 -37.55 -1.55 -30.82
CA ASN A 246 -38.81 -1.04 -31.36
C ASN A 246 -39.58 -0.18 -30.34
N ARG A 247 -39.42 -0.48 -29.04
CA ARG A 247 -40.09 0.25 -27.96
C ARG A 247 -39.37 1.53 -27.57
N ASP A 248 -38.04 1.52 -27.65
CA ASP A 248 -37.21 2.70 -27.44
C ASP A 248 -36.14 2.81 -28.54
N PRO A 249 -36.54 3.29 -29.73
CA PRO A 249 -35.63 3.44 -30.86
C PRO A 249 -34.67 4.62 -30.69
N ARG A 250 -34.90 5.50 -29.71
CA ARG A 250 -34.06 6.68 -29.46
C ARG A 250 -32.89 6.36 -28.55
N SER A 251 -32.97 5.31 -27.73
CA SER A 251 -31.83 4.88 -26.94
C SER A 251 -30.68 4.37 -27.84
N ARG A 252 -29.63 5.18 -27.93
CA ARG A 252 -28.31 4.80 -28.47
C ARG A 252 -27.81 3.52 -27.82
N THR A 253 -27.96 3.34 -26.51
CA THR A 253 -27.44 2.15 -25.83
C THR A 253 -28.12 0.87 -26.33
N ILE A 254 -29.44 0.86 -26.44
CA ILE A 254 -30.21 -0.27 -26.98
C ILE A 254 -29.85 -0.52 -28.44
N ALA A 255 -29.81 0.54 -29.25
CA ALA A 255 -29.45 0.46 -30.65
C ALA A 255 -28.02 -0.09 -30.86
N MET A 256 -27.07 0.30 -30.02
CA MET A 256 -25.69 -0.20 -30.05
C MET A 256 -25.59 -1.68 -29.64
N ILE A 257 -26.41 -2.15 -28.71
CA ILE A 257 -26.52 -3.59 -28.39
C ILE A 257 -27.07 -4.34 -29.61
N ALA A 258 -28.13 -3.83 -30.24
CA ALA A 258 -28.74 -4.42 -31.43
C ALA A 258 -27.77 -4.50 -32.62
N VAL A 259 -27.02 -3.44 -32.89
CA VAL A 259 -25.98 -3.40 -33.93
C VAL A 259 -24.93 -4.49 -33.71
N ARG A 260 -24.43 -4.63 -32.48
CA ARG A 260 -23.43 -5.65 -32.14
C ARG A 260 -23.98 -7.06 -32.34
N PHE A 261 -25.24 -7.29 -31.97
CA PHE A 261 -25.95 -8.55 -32.19
C PHE A 261 -26.10 -8.86 -33.69
N TYR A 262 -26.71 -7.95 -34.46
CA TYR A 262 -26.94 -8.15 -35.89
C TYR A 262 -25.64 -8.32 -36.68
N ARG A 263 -24.59 -7.57 -36.34
CA ARG A 263 -23.26 -7.75 -36.94
C ARG A 263 -22.70 -9.16 -36.68
N ARG A 264 -22.77 -9.65 -35.43
CA ARG A 264 -22.28 -11.01 -35.08
C ARG A 264 -23.05 -12.10 -35.82
N ASN A 265 -24.35 -11.89 -36.04
CA ASN A 265 -25.22 -12.78 -36.81
C ASN A 265 -25.19 -12.51 -38.33
N ARG A 266 -24.23 -11.73 -38.83
CA ARG A 266 -24.04 -11.38 -40.25
C ARG A 266 -25.25 -10.70 -40.92
N GLN A 267 -26.15 -10.11 -40.15
CA GLN A 267 -27.28 -9.32 -40.64
C GLN A 267 -26.82 -7.86 -40.88
N PHE A 268 -25.84 -7.67 -41.76
CA PHE A 268 -25.13 -6.39 -41.87
C PHE A 268 -26.01 -5.24 -42.32
N ILE A 269 -26.97 -5.46 -43.23
CA ILE A 269 -27.88 -4.42 -43.72
C ILE A 269 -28.71 -3.84 -42.57
N LYS A 270 -29.20 -4.68 -41.65
CA LYS A 270 -29.94 -4.22 -40.46
C LYS A 270 -29.03 -3.40 -39.54
N ALA A 271 -27.81 -3.89 -39.28
CA ALA A 271 -26.85 -3.19 -38.43
C ALA A 271 -26.42 -1.84 -39.02
N GLU A 272 -26.19 -1.78 -40.33
CA GLU A 272 -25.82 -0.56 -41.05
C GLU A 272 -26.94 0.47 -41.00
N LYS A 273 -28.19 0.05 -41.25
CA LYS A 273 -29.36 0.93 -41.17
C LYS A 273 -29.46 1.57 -39.79
N ILE A 274 -29.44 0.77 -38.72
CA ILE A 274 -29.52 1.27 -37.34
C ILE A 274 -28.39 2.27 -37.06
N LEU A 275 -27.16 1.98 -37.51
CA LEU A 275 -26.02 2.88 -37.30
C LEU A 275 -26.14 4.20 -38.08
N LYS A 276 -26.68 4.18 -39.30
CA LYS A 276 -26.92 5.41 -40.08
C LYS A 276 -28.02 6.25 -39.44
N ASP A 277 -29.14 5.62 -39.06
CA ASP A 277 -30.23 6.29 -38.34
C ASP A 277 -29.72 6.93 -37.03
N LEU A 278 -28.85 6.23 -36.30
CA LEU A 278 -28.18 6.79 -35.12
C LEU A 278 -27.23 7.93 -35.47
N LEU A 279 -26.44 7.81 -36.55
CA LEU A 279 -25.46 8.82 -36.94
C LEU A 279 -26.13 10.16 -37.31
N ASP A 280 -27.32 10.09 -37.93
CA ASP A 280 -28.12 11.27 -38.27
C ASP A 280 -28.59 12.04 -37.02
N THR A 281 -28.70 11.35 -35.88
CA THR A 281 -29.11 11.96 -34.59
C THR A 281 -27.91 12.28 -33.70
N TYR A 282 -26.89 11.41 -33.69
CA TYR A 282 -25.76 11.43 -32.79
C TYR A 282 -24.45 11.24 -33.57
N ASN A 283 -23.73 12.33 -33.78
CA ASN A 283 -22.40 12.27 -34.38
C ASN A 283 -21.33 11.95 -33.31
N THR A 284 -21.14 10.66 -32.99
CA THR A 284 -20.19 10.23 -31.93
C THR A 284 -19.12 9.27 -32.44
N ALA A 285 -17.96 9.29 -31.80
CA ALA A 285 -16.82 8.44 -32.15
C ALA A 285 -17.14 6.94 -32.13
N GLU A 286 -17.94 6.49 -31.15
CA GLU A 286 -18.31 5.07 -31.00
C GLU A 286 -19.24 4.60 -32.15
N ILE A 287 -20.15 5.45 -32.65
CA ILE A 287 -20.99 5.11 -33.82
C ILE A 287 -20.13 4.98 -35.08
N HIS A 288 -19.25 5.95 -35.32
CA HIS A 288 -18.26 5.89 -36.39
C HIS A 288 -17.38 4.64 -36.28
N PHE A 289 -16.91 4.30 -35.09
CA PHE A 289 -16.15 3.08 -34.85
C PHE A 289 -16.94 1.82 -35.24
N GLN A 290 -18.21 1.69 -34.83
CA GLN A 290 -19.01 0.52 -35.18
C GLN A 290 -19.32 0.43 -36.68
N LEU A 291 -19.55 1.56 -37.36
CA LEU A 291 -19.70 1.61 -38.83
C LEU A 291 -18.41 1.16 -39.51
N GLY A 292 -17.27 1.74 -39.14
CA GLY A 292 -15.98 1.33 -39.67
C GLY A 292 -15.71 -0.15 -39.45
N TYR A 293 -16.01 -0.64 -38.25
CA TYR A 293 -15.86 -2.05 -37.91
C TYR A 293 -16.80 -2.96 -38.73
N LEU A 294 -18.05 -2.55 -38.94
CA LEU A 294 -19.01 -3.26 -39.79
C LEU A 294 -18.50 -3.42 -41.22
N TYR A 295 -18.07 -2.33 -41.87
CA TYR A 295 -17.53 -2.38 -43.23
C TYR A 295 -16.23 -3.18 -43.32
N SER A 296 -15.36 -3.08 -42.31
CA SER A 296 -14.14 -3.89 -42.23
C SER A 296 -14.46 -5.40 -42.17
N PHE A 297 -15.56 -5.77 -41.51
CA PHE A 297 -15.99 -7.16 -41.39
C PHE A 297 -16.65 -7.67 -42.67
N GLN A 298 -17.50 -6.86 -43.31
CA GLN A 298 -18.04 -7.15 -44.65
C GLN A 298 -16.92 -7.35 -45.68
N ALA A 299 -15.89 -6.50 -45.66
CA ALA A 299 -14.75 -6.58 -46.58
C ALA A 299 -14.02 -7.94 -46.54
N ARG A 300 -14.01 -8.60 -45.36
CA ARG A 300 -13.41 -9.93 -45.17
C ARG A 300 -14.27 -11.07 -45.75
N LEU A 301 -15.55 -10.83 -46.00
CA LEU A 301 -16.51 -11.82 -46.52
C LEU A 301 -16.77 -11.68 -48.02
N VAL A 302 -16.54 -10.51 -48.61
CA VAL A 302 -16.70 -10.28 -50.05
C VAL A 302 -15.49 -10.72 -50.87
N GLY A 303 -15.69 -10.79 -52.20
CA GLY A 303 -14.65 -11.06 -53.19
C GLY A 303 -13.53 -10.02 -53.21
N THR A 304 -12.42 -10.35 -53.88
CA THR A 304 -11.21 -9.52 -53.91
C THR A 304 -11.38 -8.15 -54.57
N SER A 305 -12.30 -8.02 -55.53
CA SER A 305 -12.54 -6.78 -56.27
C SER A 305 -13.22 -5.67 -55.46
N GLU A 306 -14.17 -6.02 -54.59
CA GLU A 306 -14.97 -5.05 -53.80
C GLU A 306 -14.31 -4.67 -52.47
N ARG A 307 -13.41 -5.53 -51.98
CA ARG A 307 -12.75 -5.42 -50.68
C ARG A 307 -12.04 -4.07 -50.44
N PRO A 308 -11.25 -3.52 -51.39
CA PRO A 308 -10.58 -2.24 -51.17
C PRO A 308 -11.54 -1.07 -50.97
N ASN A 309 -12.70 -1.08 -51.63
CA ASN A 309 -13.69 -0.02 -51.50
C ASN A 309 -14.31 -0.02 -50.09
N LEU A 310 -14.67 -1.20 -49.57
CA LEU A 310 -15.18 -1.33 -48.21
C LEU A 310 -14.13 -0.94 -47.15
N TRP A 311 -12.85 -1.25 -47.37
CA TRP A 311 -11.76 -0.78 -46.49
C TRP A 311 -11.60 0.73 -46.51
N LYS A 312 -11.75 1.39 -47.66
CA LYS A 312 -11.73 2.87 -47.74
C LYS A 312 -12.90 3.50 -46.98
N VAL A 313 -14.10 2.92 -47.09
CA VAL A 313 -15.27 3.38 -46.32
C VAL A 313 -15.03 3.17 -44.82
N ALA A 314 -14.51 2.00 -44.43
CA ALA A 314 -14.16 1.71 -43.05
C ALA A 314 -13.13 2.72 -42.49
N LEU A 315 -12.07 2.98 -43.25
CA LEU A 315 -11.03 3.95 -42.91
C LEU A 315 -11.61 5.36 -42.73
N SER A 316 -12.51 5.80 -43.62
CA SER A 316 -13.17 7.11 -43.49
C SER A 316 -13.92 7.24 -42.17
N HIS A 317 -14.69 6.23 -41.76
CA HIS A 317 -15.36 6.26 -40.47
C HIS A 317 -14.39 6.21 -39.28
N PHE A 318 -13.31 5.41 -39.35
CA PHE A 318 -12.30 5.42 -38.28
C PHE A 318 -11.57 6.77 -38.16
N ASN A 319 -11.35 7.48 -39.27
CA ASN A 319 -10.81 8.85 -39.24
C ASN A 319 -11.75 9.81 -38.52
N SER A 320 -13.03 9.86 -38.92
CA SER A 320 -14.02 10.71 -38.25
C SER A 320 -14.16 10.36 -36.78
N GLY A 321 -14.14 9.06 -36.42
CA GLY A 321 -14.20 8.65 -35.02
C GLY A 321 -12.99 9.11 -34.20
N ALA A 322 -11.79 9.05 -34.78
CA ALA A 322 -10.57 9.55 -34.15
C ALA A 322 -10.55 11.09 -34.01
N GLU A 323 -11.14 11.81 -34.97
CA GLU A 323 -11.28 13.28 -34.93
C GLU A 323 -12.29 13.73 -33.85
N LEU A 324 -13.41 13.03 -33.72
CA LEU A 324 -14.45 13.33 -32.72
C LEU A 324 -14.00 13.04 -31.29
N ASN A 325 -13.16 12.02 -31.09
CA ASN A 325 -12.61 11.70 -29.78
C ASN A 325 -11.17 11.19 -29.92
N VAL A 326 -10.22 12.08 -29.60
CA VAL A 326 -8.78 11.78 -29.61
C VAL A 326 -8.38 10.68 -28.63
N CYS A 327 -9.21 10.40 -27.61
CA CYS A 327 -8.99 9.31 -26.66
C CYS A 327 -9.61 7.97 -27.12
N HIS A 328 -10.27 7.92 -28.29
CA HIS A 328 -10.88 6.71 -28.82
C HIS A 328 -9.86 5.77 -29.48
N PHE A 329 -8.97 5.19 -28.66
CA PHE A 329 -7.82 4.39 -29.09
C PHE A 329 -8.15 3.29 -30.10
N ALA A 330 -9.31 2.63 -29.96
CA ALA A 330 -9.75 1.59 -30.89
C ALA A 330 -9.93 2.11 -32.34
N CYS A 331 -10.30 3.38 -32.53
CA CYS A 331 -10.36 4.00 -33.86
C CYS A 331 -8.97 4.13 -34.47
N TYR A 332 -7.98 4.57 -33.69
CA TYR A 332 -6.61 4.69 -34.16
C TYR A 332 -5.99 3.33 -34.52
N THR A 333 -6.19 2.31 -33.68
CA THR A 333 -5.75 0.94 -33.99
C THR A 333 -6.34 0.45 -35.31
N LYS A 334 -7.65 0.66 -35.51
CA LYS A 334 -8.32 0.23 -36.74
C LYS A 334 -7.99 1.09 -37.95
N ARG A 335 -7.71 2.38 -37.76
CA ARG A 335 -7.17 3.26 -38.80
C ARG A 335 -5.83 2.71 -39.33
N ALA A 336 -4.90 2.37 -38.42
CA ALA A 336 -3.62 1.79 -38.77
C ALA A 336 -3.78 0.43 -39.50
N GLU A 337 -4.67 -0.44 -39.01
CA GLU A 337 -4.99 -1.71 -39.67
C GLU A 337 -5.54 -1.49 -41.09
N MET A 338 -6.46 -0.55 -41.29
CA MET A 338 -7.05 -0.29 -42.62
C MET A 338 -5.99 0.24 -43.59
N HIS A 339 -5.09 1.13 -43.17
CA HIS A 339 -3.97 1.57 -44.01
C HIS A 339 -3.07 0.40 -44.41
N ALA A 340 -2.78 -0.53 -43.49
CA ALA A 340 -1.98 -1.71 -43.80
C ALA A 340 -2.67 -2.62 -44.85
N LEU A 341 -3.98 -2.86 -44.68
CA LEU A 341 -4.77 -3.66 -45.62
C LEU A 341 -4.90 -3.02 -47.00
N LEU A 342 -4.89 -1.68 -47.08
CA LEU A 342 -4.86 -0.93 -48.33
C LEU A 342 -3.48 -0.87 -48.99
N GLY A 343 -2.46 -1.50 -48.39
CA GLY A 343 -1.08 -1.52 -48.90
C GLY A 343 -0.23 -0.30 -48.50
N GLU A 344 -0.76 0.61 -47.69
CA GLU A 344 -0.06 1.80 -47.20
C GLU A 344 0.79 1.48 -45.95
N THR A 345 1.73 0.53 -46.07
CA THR A 345 2.47 -0.03 -44.94
C THR A 345 3.28 1.00 -44.16
N HIS A 346 3.89 1.98 -44.82
CA HIS A 346 4.63 3.06 -44.15
C HIS A 346 3.72 3.91 -43.24
N ARG A 347 2.52 4.24 -43.72
CA ARG A 347 1.54 5.02 -42.95
C ARG A 347 0.98 4.19 -41.79
N ALA A 348 0.66 2.93 -42.03
CA ALA A 348 0.24 2.02 -40.96
C ALA A 348 1.31 1.88 -39.88
N LYS A 349 2.59 1.72 -40.28
CA LYS A 349 3.74 1.64 -39.36
C LYS A 349 3.85 2.89 -38.51
N HIS A 350 3.78 4.08 -39.11
CA HIS A 350 3.81 5.35 -38.40
C HIS A 350 2.69 5.42 -37.35
N LEU A 351 1.46 5.11 -37.74
CA LEU A 351 0.31 5.13 -36.85
C LEU A 351 0.42 4.15 -35.69
N PHE A 352 0.91 2.92 -35.93
CA PHE A 352 1.15 1.98 -34.84
C PHE A 352 2.26 2.47 -33.91
N LYS A 353 3.34 3.06 -34.43
CA LYS A 353 4.39 3.66 -33.60
C LYS A 353 3.86 4.79 -32.75
N GLU A 354 3.06 5.70 -33.32
CA GLU A 354 2.37 6.75 -32.55
C GLU A 354 1.48 6.17 -31.44
N LEU A 355 0.84 5.01 -31.67
CA LEU A 355 0.04 4.34 -30.63
C LEU A 355 0.90 3.72 -29.53
N PHE A 356 2.06 3.18 -29.87
CA PHE A 356 3.00 2.58 -28.90
C PHE A 356 3.80 3.63 -28.13
N GLU A 357 4.05 4.78 -28.77
CA GLU A 357 4.82 5.91 -28.23
C GLU A 357 3.92 7.05 -27.74
N HIS A 358 2.59 6.82 -27.73
CA HIS A 358 1.63 7.83 -27.33
C HIS A 358 2.00 8.38 -25.96
N ILE A 359 1.82 9.69 -25.75
CA ILE A 359 2.05 10.38 -24.47
C ILE A 359 1.29 9.77 -23.27
N TYR A 360 0.40 8.81 -23.54
CA TYR A 360 -0.45 8.12 -22.58
C TYR A 360 -0.06 6.64 -22.38
N LYS A 361 1.01 6.14 -23.02
CA LYS A 361 1.43 4.72 -23.00
C LYS A 361 1.66 4.15 -21.58
N ASP A 362 2.03 5.00 -20.62
CA ASP A 362 2.32 4.60 -19.24
C ASP A 362 1.06 4.58 -18.34
N SER A 363 -0.13 4.86 -18.89
CA SER A 363 -1.38 4.79 -18.12
C SER A 363 -1.93 3.36 -18.05
N PRO A 364 -2.31 2.84 -16.87
CA PRO A 364 -2.82 1.48 -16.67
C PRO A 364 -3.97 1.04 -17.59
N HIS A 365 -4.89 1.94 -17.94
CA HIS A 365 -6.00 1.63 -18.85
C HIS A 365 -5.56 1.52 -20.32
N LEU A 366 -4.37 2.05 -20.65
CA LEU A 366 -3.78 1.97 -21.98
C LEU A 366 -2.85 0.77 -22.17
N LEU A 367 -2.40 0.08 -21.11
CA LEU A 367 -1.66 -1.19 -21.25
C LEU A 367 -2.44 -2.19 -22.11
N LYS A 368 -3.73 -2.38 -21.82
CA LYS A 368 -4.61 -3.27 -22.60
C LYS A 368 -4.78 -2.81 -24.05
N ASN A 369 -4.85 -1.50 -24.25
CA ASN A 369 -4.99 -0.90 -25.57
C ASN A 369 -3.70 -1.05 -26.38
N GLU A 370 -2.53 -0.77 -25.79
CA GLU A 370 -1.21 -1.02 -26.36
C GLU A 370 -1.08 -2.51 -26.73
N MET A 371 -1.41 -3.43 -25.82
CA MET A 371 -1.45 -4.86 -26.10
C MET A 371 -2.34 -5.19 -27.30
N LEU A 372 -3.57 -4.66 -27.36
CA LEU A 372 -4.49 -4.89 -28.48
C LEU A 372 -3.95 -4.33 -29.80
N SER A 373 -3.28 -3.17 -29.77
CA SER A 373 -2.63 -2.58 -30.95
C SER A 373 -1.44 -3.41 -31.42
N ILE A 374 -0.57 -3.84 -30.49
CA ILE A 374 0.57 -4.71 -30.81
C ILE A 374 0.05 -6.01 -31.41
N ASP A 375 -0.96 -6.61 -30.77
CA ASP A 375 -1.56 -7.85 -31.24
C ASP A 375 -2.15 -7.69 -32.64
N THR A 376 -2.95 -6.65 -32.85
CA THR A 376 -3.52 -6.32 -34.17
C THR A 376 -2.41 -6.19 -35.19
N ALA A 377 -1.35 -5.43 -34.88
CA ALA A 377 -0.30 -5.14 -35.84
C ALA A 377 0.57 -6.36 -36.18
N LEU A 378 0.78 -7.28 -35.22
CA LEU A 378 1.55 -8.51 -35.41
C LEU A 378 0.72 -9.67 -35.99
N GLU A 379 -0.61 -9.69 -35.84
CA GLU A 379 -1.49 -10.72 -36.42
C GLU A 379 -1.92 -10.44 -37.86
N MET A 380 -1.60 -9.26 -38.41
CA MET A 380 -1.99 -8.91 -39.77
C MET A 380 -1.37 -9.91 -40.77
N ARG A 381 -2.21 -10.77 -41.34
CA ARG A 381 -1.86 -11.65 -42.45
C ARG A 381 -1.91 -10.88 -43.76
N LEU A 382 -0.85 -10.13 -44.00
CA LEU A 382 -0.60 -9.49 -45.29
C LEU A 382 0.05 -10.50 -46.26
N PRO A 383 -0.02 -10.26 -47.59
CA PRO A 383 0.76 -11.03 -48.55
C PRO A 383 2.23 -11.12 -48.13
N GLU A 384 2.93 -12.23 -48.43
CA GLU A 384 4.27 -12.56 -47.89
C GLU A 384 5.36 -11.49 -48.10
N HIS A 385 5.16 -10.54 -49.01
CA HIS A 385 6.08 -9.44 -49.30
C HIS A 385 5.73 -8.12 -48.58
N LEU A 386 4.62 -8.05 -47.85
CA LEU A 386 4.10 -6.85 -47.20
C LEU A 386 4.08 -7.03 -45.69
N HIS A 387 5.21 -6.85 -45.02
CA HIS A 387 5.24 -6.76 -43.55
C HIS A 387 5.25 -5.29 -43.12
N VAL A 388 4.41 -4.92 -42.17
CA VAL A 388 4.40 -3.56 -41.60
C VAL A 388 5.64 -3.32 -40.73
N PHE A 389 6.16 -4.37 -40.11
CA PHE A 389 7.32 -4.32 -39.23
C PHE A 389 8.45 -5.20 -39.73
N THR A 390 9.68 -4.77 -39.47
CA THR A 390 10.87 -5.59 -39.68
C THR A 390 10.93 -6.72 -38.66
N THR A 391 11.76 -7.75 -38.89
CA THR A 391 11.95 -8.85 -37.94
C THR A 391 12.39 -8.35 -36.56
N ASN A 392 13.25 -7.33 -36.50
CA ASN A 392 13.67 -6.72 -35.24
C ASN A 392 12.52 -6.03 -34.50
N GLU A 393 11.66 -5.32 -35.21
CA GLU A 393 10.47 -4.70 -34.64
C GLU A 393 9.47 -5.76 -34.16
N VAL A 394 9.31 -6.86 -34.90
CA VAL A 394 8.49 -8.00 -34.49
C VAL A 394 9.01 -8.63 -33.18
N ILE A 395 10.32 -8.80 -33.03
CA ILE A 395 10.94 -9.27 -31.78
C ILE A 395 10.62 -8.28 -30.65
N LYS A 396 10.90 -6.99 -30.86
CA LYS A 396 10.67 -5.91 -29.89
C LYS A 396 9.22 -5.88 -29.42
N TYR A 397 8.26 -5.88 -30.33
CA TYR A 397 6.85 -5.78 -29.97
C TYR A 397 6.27 -7.09 -29.42
N SER A 398 6.77 -8.26 -29.84
CA SER A 398 6.39 -9.54 -29.22
C SER A 398 6.86 -9.60 -27.76
N HIS A 399 8.09 -9.14 -27.50
CA HIS A 399 8.63 -8.98 -26.14
C HIS A 399 7.81 -7.97 -25.33
N ARG A 400 7.55 -6.78 -25.87
CA ARG A 400 6.70 -5.77 -25.20
C ARG A 400 5.31 -6.29 -24.89
N TYR A 401 4.67 -7.04 -25.79
CA TYR A 401 3.37 -7.66 -25.53
C TYR A 401 3.41 -8.59 -24.31
N ILE A 402 4.43 -9.44 -24.21
CA ILE A 402 4.58 -10.37 -23.09
C ILE A 402 4.90 -9.60 -21.80
N THR A 403 5.77 -8.60 -21.88
CA THR A 403 6.08 -7.68 -20.78
C THR A 403 4.81 -7.03 -20.22
N LEU A 404 4.00 -6.42 -21.08
CA LEU A 404 2.70 -5.84 -20.70
C LEU A 404 1.76 -6.88 -20.10
N ALA A 405 1.73 -8.09 -20.68
CA ALA A 405 0.92 -9.19 -20.17
C ALA A 405 1.40 -9.71 -18.80
N THR A 406 2.65 -9.43 -18.40
CA THR A 406 3.18 -9.81 -17.08
C THR A 406 3.11 -8.68 -16.06
N GLU A 407 3.05 -7.43 -16.52
CA GLU A 407 2.94 -6.22 -15.69
C GLU A 407 1.50 -5.88 -15.30
N ASP A 408 0.51 -6.28 -16.12
CA ASP A 408 -0.89 -6.11 -15.76
C ASP A 408 -1.23 -7.06 -14.60
N ASP A 409 -1.19 -6.55 -13.36
CA ASP A 409 -1.61 -7.22 -12.12
C ASP A 409 -3.02 -7.85 -12.22
N ARG A 410 -3.83 -7.42 -13.21
CA ARG A 410 -5.17 -7.95 -13.50
C ARG A 410 -5.16 -9.11 -14.48
N THR A 411 -4.05 -9.37 -15.16
CA THR A 411 -3.88 -10.58 -15.96
C THR A 411 -3.57 -11.74 -15.02
N GLU A 412 -4.39 -12.78 -15.10
CA GLU A 412 -4.31 -13.95 -14.22
C GLU A 412 -3.08 -14.83 -14.47
N ILE A 413 -2.08 -14.36 -15.24
CA ILE A 413 -0.82 -15.07 -15.47
C ILE A 413 -0.15 -15.42 -14.12
N ASN A 414 -0.33 -14.57 -13.09
CA ASN A 414 0.22 -14.80 -11.76
C ASN A 414 -0.68 -15.59 -10.80
N ASN A 415 -2.00 -15.72 -11.05
CA ASN A 415 -2.94 -16.26 -10.06
C ASN A 415 -3.39 -17.71 -10.33
N ASP A 416 -3.55 -18.12 -11.59
CA ASP A 416 -3.84 -19.52 -11.92
C ASP A 416 -2.53 -20.23 -12.29
N LYS A 417 -1.93 -20.93 -11.31
CA LYS A 417 -0.69 -21.70 -11.45
C LYS A 417 -0.69 -22.60 -12.70
N GLY A 418 -0.16 -22.10 -13.83
CA GLY A 418 0.32 -22.90 -14.95
C GLY A 418 -0.28 -22.65 -16.34
N SER A 419 -1.30 -21.82 -16.50
CA SER A 419 -1.96 -21.63 -17.82
C SER A 419 -1.55 -20.32 -18.50
N ILE A 420 -0.51 -20.37 -19.34
CA ILE A 420 -0.11 -19.24 -20.20
C ILE A 420 -1.23 -18.95 -21.23
N PRO A 421 -1.74 -17.70 -21.35
CA PRO A 421 -2.74 -17.34 -22.34
C PRO A 421 -2.31 -17.68 -23.77
N GLU A 422 -3.24 -18.10 -24.63
CA GLU A 422 -2.94 -18.54 -25.99
C GLU A 422 -2.18 -17.48 -26.82
N LYS A 423 -2.54 -16.20 -26.66
CA LYS A 423 -1.83 -15.10 -27.32
C LYS A 423 -0.37 -14.99 -26.88
N VAL A 424 -0.09 -15.15 -25.58
CA VAL A 424 1.28 -15.16 -25.05
C VAL A 424 2.04 -16.37 -25.59
N LYS A 425 1.42 -17.55 -25.65
CA LYS A 425 2.01 -18.75 -26.30
C LYS A 425 2.35 -18.49 -27.77
N ASN A 426 1.46 -17.84 -28.52
CA ASN A 426 1.71 -17.49 -29.91
C ASN A 426 2.92 -16.54 -30.06
N ARG A 427 3.06 -15.54 -29.19
CA ARG A 427 4.22 -14.64 -29.18
C ARG A 427 5.51 -15.34 -28.79
N LEU A 428 5.48 -16.22 -27.79
CA LEU A 428 6.63 -17.07 -27.45
C LEU A 428 7.02 -17.99 -28.61
N GLY A 429 6.06 -18.62 -29.27
CA GLY A 429 6.29 -19.45 -30.45
C GLY A 429 6.93 -18.66 -31.60
N MET A 430 6.51 -17.41 -31.80
CA MET A 430 7.10 -16.50 -32.77
C MET A 430 8.56 -16.18 -32.44
N LEU A 431 8.85 -15.75 -31.20
CA LEU A 431 10.22 -15.49 -30.74
C LEU A 431 11.11 -16.74 -30.85
N ARG A 432 10.58 -17.91 -30.47
CA ARG A 432 11.28 -19.20 -30.59
C ARG A 432 11.63 -19.50 -32.05
N LYS A 433 10.68 -19.37 -32.98
CA LYS A 433 10.91 -19.58 -34.42
C LYS A 433 12.01 -18.66 -34.95
N ILE A 434 12.03 -17.39 -34.52
CA ILE A 434 13.04 -16.41 -34.94
C ILE A 434 14.42 -16.71 -34.30
N SER A 435 14.45 -17.22 -33.06
CA SER A 435 15.70 -17.58 -32.37
C SER A 435 16.41 -18.83 -32.93
N CYS A 436 15.73 -19.62 -33.76
CA CYS A 436 16.28 -20.83 -34.37
C CYS A 436 17.26 -20.51 -35.51
N ASN A 437 18.15 -21.46 -35.83
CA ASN A 437 19.25 -21.29 -36.78
C ASN A 437 18.83 -21.06 -38.24
N ASN A 438 17.54 -21.14 -38.56
CA ASN A 438 17.03 -20.99 -39.93
C ASN A 438 16.99 -19.52 -40.41
N ILE A 439 17.20 -18.55 -39.52
CA ILE A 439 17.37 -17.14 -39.92
C ILE A 439 18.87 -16.87 -40.19
N PRO A 440 19.24 -16.30 -41.36
CA PRO A 440 20.64 -16.05 -41.72
C PRO A 440 21.32 -15.02 -40.82
N GLU A 441 20.57 -14.00 -40.38
CA GLU A 441 21.09 -12.86 -39.63
C GLU A 441 21.38 -13.25 -38.18
N LYS A 442 22.67 -13.38 -37.84
CA LYS A 442 23.14 -13.78 -36.51
C LYS A 442 22.62 -12.86 -35.40
N ASP A 443 22.64 -11.55 -35.63
CA ASP A 443 22.24 -10.55 -34.63
C ASP A 443 20.74 -10.60 -34.32
N VAL A 444 19.90 -10.86 -35.33
CA VAL A 444 18.45 -11.01 -35.16
C VAL A 444 18.12 -12.25 -34.35
N ARG A 445 18.78 -13.38 -34.62
CA ARG A 445 18.61 -14.61 -33.81
C ARG A 445 19.01 -14.40 -32.35
N ARG A 446 20.14 -13.72 -32.14
CA ARG A 446 20.67 -13.41 -30.81
C ARG A 446 19.71 -12.50 -30.04
N LEU A 447 19.22 -11.43 -30.65
CA LEU A 447 18.23 -10.54 -30.05
C LEU A 447 16.94 -11.29 -29.71
N ALA A 448 16.42 -12.13 -30.62
CA ALA A 448 15.24 -12.96 -30.36
C ALA A 448 15.44 -13.91 -29.19
N ARG A 449 16.61 -14.55 -29.09
CA ARG A 449 16.97 -15.46 -27.99
C ARG A 449 17.05 -14.71 -26.65
N LEU A 450 17.66 -13.52 -26.64
CA LEU A 450 17.75 -12.67 -25.45
C LEU A 450 16.37 -12.27 -24.95
N LYS A 451 15.51 -11.78 -25.84
CA LYS A 451 14.14 -11.39 -25.47
C LYS A 451 13.26 -12.59 -25.12
N LEU A 452 13.49 -13.75 -25.71
CA LEU A 452 12.83 -15.00 -25.31
C LEU A 452 13.24 -15.43 -23.88
N ALA A 453 14.53 -15.30 -23.53
CA ALA A 453 15.01 -15.57 -22.18
C ALA A 453 14.35 -14.66 -21.14
N ASP A 454 14.25 -13.35 -21.43
CA ASP A 454 13.54 -12.41 -20.55
C ASP A 454 12.04 -12.73 -20.44
N CYS A 455 11.39 -13.14 -21.53
CA CYS A 455 9.99 -13.58 -21.50
C CYS A 455 9.80 -14.78 -20.57
N TYR A 456 10.65 -15.81 -20.66
CA TYR A 456 10.57 -16.96 -19.76
C TYR A 456 10.81 -16.57 -18.31
N ARG A 457 11.77 -15.67 -18.05
CA ARG A 457 12.03 -15.14 -16.71
C ARG A 457 10.79 -14.47 -16.13
N ARG A 458 10.13 -13.58 -16.90
CA ARG A 458 8.90 -12.90 -16.48
C ARG A 458 7.71 -13.85 -16.26
N LEU A 459 7.64 -14.92 -17.06
CA LEU A 459 6.66 -16.00 -16.92
C LEU A 459 7.06 -17.05 -15.87
N GLN A 460 8.05 -16.76 -15.03
CA GLN A 460 8.55 -17.64 -13.95
C GLN A 460 9.06 -19.01 -14.43
N SER A 461 9.40 -19.15 -15.72
CA SER A 461 10.01 -20.33 -16.31
C SER A 461 11.54 -20.24 -16.20
N PHE A 462 12.06 -20.13 -14.97
CA PHE A 462 13.45 -19.74 -14.70
C PHE A 462 14.50 -20.70 -15.26
N LYS A 463 14.21 -22.00 -15.33
CA LYS A 463 15.14 -22.99 -15.93
C LYS A 463 15.34 -22.76 -17.43
N ASP A 464 14.26 -22.49 -18.16
CA ASP A 464 14.32 -22.20 -19.59
C ASP A 464 15.04 -20.86 -19.85
N ALA A 465 14.76 -19.85 -19.01
CA ALA A 465 15.45 -18.56 -19.07
C ALA A 465 16.96 -18.71 -18.79
N GLU A 466 17.35 -19.44 -17.73
CA GLU A 466 18.74 -19.69 -17.36
C GLU A 466 19.52 -20.39 -18.49
N GLN A 467 18.93 -21.41 -19.12
CA GLN A 467 19.56 -22.11 -20.23
C GLN A 467 19.84 -21.17 -21.41
N LEU A 468 18.88 -20.31 -21.76
CA LEU A 468 19.05 -19.35 -22.85
C LEU A 468 20.07 -18.26 -22.50
N TYR A 469 20.02 -17.69 -21.29
CA TYR A 469 21.02 -16.70 -20.84
C TYR A 469 22.42 -17.30 -20.78
N SER A 470 22.57 -18.55 -20.32
CA SER A 470 23.85 -19.24 -20.24
C SER A 470 24.43 -19.51 -21.64
N ALA A 471 23.59 -19.95 -22.59
CA ALA A 471 24.01 -20.10 -23.98
C ALA A 471 24.44 -18.75 -24.58
N LEU A 472 23.67 -17.68 -24.35
CA LEU A 472 24.02 -16.33 -24.80
C LEU A 472 25.31 -15.79 -24.15
N LEU A 473 25.58 -16.15 -22.90
CA LEU A 473 26.81 -15.75 -22.21
C LEU A 473 28.05 -16.44 -22.79
N GLN A 474 27.91 -17.70 -23.26
CA GLN A 474 28.97 -18.45 -23.94
C GLN A 474 29.23 -17.94 -25.36
N GLU A 475 28.23 -17.36 -26.01
CA GLU A 475 28.30 -16.91 -27.41
C GLU A 475 28.94 -15.52 -27.62
N ASN A 476 29.24 -14.73 -26.56
CA ASN A 476 29.43 -13.27 -26.70
C ASN A 476 30.80 -12.65 -26.36
N GLU A 477 31.23 -11.75 -27.26
CA GLU A 477 32.42 -10.87 -27.19
C GLU A 477 32.09 -9.36 -26.97
N THR A 478 30.84 -8.89 -27.17
CA THR A 478 30.48 -7.46 -27.09
C THR A 478 29.93 -7.02 -25.72
N ALA A 479 30.33 -5.85 -25.23
CA ALA A 479 30.08 -5.39 -23.85
C ALA A 479 28.61 -5.09 -23.49
N GLY A 480 27.78 -4.57 -24.42
CA GLY A 480 26.41 -4.10 -24.12
C GLY A 480 25.44 -5.21 -23.72
N ASP A 481 25.19 -6.18 -24.60
CA ASP A 481 24.27 -7.30 -24.31
C ASP A 481 24.74 -8.17 -23.13
N LYS A 482 26.04 -8.13 -22.80
CA LYS A 482 26.60 -8.91 -21.71
C LYS A 482 26.05 -8.48 -20.35
N ALA A 483 25.73 -7.19 -20.17
CA ALA A 483 25.11 -6.71 -18.94
C ALA A 483 23.66 -7.20 -18.80
N GLU A 484 22.84 -7.10 -19.85
CA GLU A 484 21.45 -7.62 -19.85
C GLU A 484 21.43 -9.13 -19.57
N ILE A 485 22.35 -9.89 -20.15
CA ILE A 485 22.49 -11.33 -19.92
C ILE A 485 22.87 -11.64 -18.48
N ILE A 486 23.87 -10.95 -17.92
CA ILE A 486 24.33 -11.16 -16.53
C ILE A 486 23.22 -10.80 -15.55
N TRP A 487 22.54 -9.68 -15.77
CA TRP A 487 21.42 -9.23 -14.95
C TRP A 487 20.26 -10.25 -15.01
N GLY A 488 19.86 -10.67 -16.22
CA GLY A 488 18.80 -11.65 -16.42
C GLY A 488 19.11 -13.02 -15.78
N LEU A 489 20.36 -13.48 -15.90
CA LEU A 489 20.84 -14.71 -15.26
C LEU A 489 20.85 -14.59 -13.73
N GLY A 490 21.30 -13.45 -13.20
CA GLY A 490 21.24 -13.15 -11.78
C GLY A 490 19.82 -13.19 -11.22
N LYS A 491 18.87 -12.56 -11.91
CA LYS A 491 17.44 -12.61 -11.55
C LYS A 491 16.89 -14.04 -11.61
N CYS A 492 17.32 -14.87 -12.56
CA CYS A 492 16.94 -16.29 -12.60
C CYS A 492 17.44 -17.05 -11.38
N TYR A 493 18.69 -16.84 -10.96
CA TYR A 493 19.25 -17.46 -9.75
C TYR A 493 18.51 -17.00 -8.50
N HIS A 494 18.26 -15.70 -8.36
CA HIS A 494 17.45 -15.17 -7.27
C HIS A 494 16.10 -15.88 -7.16
N SER A 495 15.37 -16.04 -8.27
CA SER A 495 14.04 -16.63 -8.25
C SER A 495 14.00 -18.16 -8.10
N GLN A 496 15.13 -18.85 -8.24
CA GLN A 496 15.22 -20.30 -7.98
C GLN A 496 15.38 -20.64 -6.49
N GLY A 497 15.60 -19.64 -5.63
CA GLY A 497 15.61 -19.77 -4.17
C GLY A 497 17.00 -19.66 -3.55
N TYR A 498 17.04 -19.85 -2.24
CA TYR A 498 18.21 -19.59 -1.37
C TYR A 498 19.49 -20.31 -1.83
N GLU A 499 19.41 -21.54 -2.37
CA GLU A 499 20.57 -22.32 -2.82
C GLU A 499 21.39 -21.65 -3.94
N TYR A 500 20.82 -20.63 -4.60
CA TYR A 500 21.42 -19.92 -5.72
C TYR A 500 21.86 -18.49 -5.36
N TYR A 501 21.77 -18.10 -4.09
CA TYR A 501 22.14 -16.78 -3.56
C TYR A 501 23.55 -16.34 -3.96
N ASP A 502 24.56 -17.19 -3.72
CA ASP A 502 25.96 -16.86 -4.04
C ASP A 502 26.16 -16.62 -5.53
N ARG A 503 25.42 -17.34 -6.38
CA ARG A 503 25.47 -17.15 -7.83
C ARG A 503 24.87 -15.81 -8.24
N ALA A 504 23.79 -15.37 -7.59
CA ALA A 504 23.21 -14.05 -7.83
C ALA A 504 24.17 -12.91 -7.41
N ILE A 505 24.86 -13.04 -6.27
CA ILE A 505 25.90 -12.08 -5.85
C ILE A 505 27.04 -12.03 -6.86
N ILE A 506 27.54 -13.19 -7.31
CA ILE A 506 28.61 -13.24 -8.32
C ILE A 506 28.19 -12.49 -9.59
N MET A 507 26.91 -12.58 -9.98
CA MET A 507 26.40 -11.81 -11.13
C MET A 507 26.32 -10.31 -10.83
N ALA A 508 25.90 -9.90 -9.63
CA ALA A 508 25.92 -8.49 -9.23
C ALA A 508 27.33 -7.89 -9.24
N MET A 509 28.33 -8.59 -8.67
CA MET A 509 29.73 -8.16 -8.69
C MET A 509 30.32 -8.10 -10.10
N LYS A 510 29.90 -9.01 -10.99
CA LYS A 510 30.28 -8.95 -12.41
C LYS A 510 29.69 -7.73 -13.09
N LEU A 511 28.45 -7.37 -12.77
CA LEU A 511 27.75 -6.22 -13.34
C LEU A 511 28.37 -4.90 -12.85
N GLU A 512 28.73 -4.81 -11.57
CA GLU A 512 29.43 -3.65 -10.97
C GLU A 512 30.75 -3.33 -11.70
N ARG A 513 31.53 -4.36 -12.05
CA ARG A 513 32.79 -4.20 -12.79
C ARG A 513 32.62 -3.72 -14.23
N MET A 514 31.40 -3.77 -14.77
CA MET A 514 31.15 -3.40 -16.17
C MET A 514 30.88 -1.90 -16.37
N ASP A 515 30.74 -1.12 -15.30
CA ASP A 515 30.49 0.34 -15.33
C ASP A 515 29.38 0.75 -16.33
N GLN A 516 28.33 -0.06 -16.43
CA GLN A 516 27.18 0.20 -17.27
C GLN A 516 26.00 0.70 -16.46
N THR A 517 25.40 1.80 -16.91
CA THR A 517 24.39 2.57 -16.18
C THR A 517 22.97 2.02 -16.29
N GLU A 518 22.69 1.17 -17.29
CA GLU A 518 21.32 0.71 -17.59
C GLU A 518 20.81 -0.35 -16.60
N PHE A 519 21.67 -1.26 -16.15
CA PHE A 519 21.32 -2.34 -15.22
C PHE A 519 21.95 -2.10 -13.84
N SER A 520 21.13 -2.12 -12.79
CA SER A 520 21.61 -1.85 -11.43
C SER A 520 22.19 -3.12 -10.80
N ALA A 521 23.52 -3.13 -10.59
CA ALA A 521 24.17 -4.12 -9.74
C ALA A 521 23.59 -4.12 -8.32
N ASN A 522 23.28 -2.93 -7.80
CA ASN A 522 22.65 -2.74 -6.49
C ASN A 522 21.28 -3.43 -6.40
N GLU A 523 20.45 -3.34 -7.44
CA GLU A 523 19.16 -4.03 -7.49
C GLU A 523 19.36 -5.55 -7.38
N LEU A 524 20.24 -6.13 -8.20
CA LEU A 524 20.49 -7.56 -8.18
C LEU A 524 21.12 -8.04 -6.86
N TYR A 525 21.99 -7.24 -6.27
CA TYR A 525 22.55 -7.50 -4.95
C TYR A 525 21.45 -7.50 -3.87
N ALA A 526 20.60 -6.48 -3.89
CA ALA A 526 19.48 -6.35 -2.97
C ALA A 526 18.46 -7.49 -3.15
N ASP A 527 18.18 -7.95 -4.37
CA ASP A 527 17.31 -9.10 -4.63
C ASP A 527 17.86 -10.34 -3.92
N ALA A 528 19.15 -10.62 -4.10
CA ALA A 528 19.81 -11.76 -3.49
C ALA A 528 19.65 -11.70 -1.96
N CYS A 529 19.97 -10.57 -1.35
CA CYS A 529 19.86 -10.35 0.09
C CYS A 529 18.41 -10.52 0.59
N LEU A 530 17.42 -9.99 -0.13
CA LEU A 530 16.00 -10.16 0.19
C LEU A 530 15.55 -11.62 0.12
N CYS A 531 16.00 -12.39 -0.87
CA CYS A 531 15.64 -13.80 -0.99
C CYS A 531 16.14 -14.60 0.20
N ARG A 532 17.40 -14.36 0.61
CA ARG A 532 17.99 -15.01 1.78
C ARG A 532 17.23 -14.63 3.05
N ALA A 533 16.98 -13.33 3.26
CA ALA A 533 16.22 -12.85 4.40
C ALA A 533 14.81 -13.48 4.49
N ARG A 534 14.09 -13.57 3.36
CA ARG A 534 12.75 -14.19 3.32
C ARG A 534 12.77 -15.69 3.63
N ALA A 535 13.69 -16.44 3.05
CA ALA A 535 13.81 -17.88 3.28
C ALA A 535 14.04 -18.19 4.76
N GLU A 536 14.90 -17.40 5.39
CA GLU A 536 15.14 -17.49 6.83
C GLU A 536 13.90 -17.06 7.63
N LEU A 537 13.27 -15.91 7.31
CA LEU A 537 12.05 -15.42 7.97
C LEU A 537 10.88 -16.43 7.94
N THR A 538 10.71 -17.20 6.87
CA THR A 538 9.70 -18.27 6.83
C THR A 538 9.92 -19.39 7.86
N ASN A 539 11.15 -19.54 8.36
CA ASN A 539 11.49 -20.51 9.41
C ASN A 539 11.33 -19.94 10.84
N PHE A 540 10.91 -18.67 11.00
CA PHE A 540 10.88 -17.94 12.27
C PHE A 540 9.52 -17.89 13.00
N THR A 541 8.53 -18.69 12.63
CA THR A 541 7.15 -18.57 13.19
C THR A 541 6.99 -18.94 14.68
N ASP A 542 8.05 -19.19 15.43
CA ASP A 542 7.99 -19.44 16.88
C ASP A 542 9.27 -18.93 17.60
N VAL A 543 9.23 -17.70 18.09
CA VAL A 543 10.40 -17.00 18.66
C VAL A 543 10.56 -17.34 20.14
N GLY A 544 11.31 -18.40 20.43
CA GLY A 544 11.97 -18.59 21.72
C GLY A 544 13.25 -17.75 21.84
N SER A 545 13.64 -17.38 23.06
CA SER A 545 14.80 -16.50 23.35
C SER A 545 16.18 -17.03 22.92
N ASP A 546 16.27 -18.28 22.45
CA ASP A 546 17.54 -18.97 22.19
C ASP A 546 18.04 -18.84 20.74
N ARG A 547 17.37 -18.07 19.87
CA ARG A 547 17.70 -17.95 18.42
C ARG A 547 18.28 -16.60 17.99
N ILE A 548 18.81 -15.80 18.92
CA ILE A 548 19.42 -14.48 18.63
C ILE A 548 20.48 -14.51 17.51
N PRO A 549 21.35 -15.53 17.37
CA PRO A 549 22.33 -15.58 16.26
C PRO A 549 21.68 -15.69 14.87
N GLN A 550 20.56 -16.40 14.73
CA GLN A 550 19.87 -16.56 13.44
C GLN A 550 19.16 -15.26 13.03
N ILE A 551 18.75 -14.43 14.01
CA ILE A 551 18.17 -13.11 13.75
C ILE A 551 19.25 -12.16 13.19
N SER A 552 20.51 -12.31 13.63
CA SER A 552 21.63 -11.49 13.15
C SER A 552 21.85 -11.63 11.64
N ASP A 553 21.84 -12.85 11.10
CA ASP A 553 22.07 -13.10 9.67
C ASP A 553 20.94 -12.52 8.80
N VAL A 554 19.70 -12.61 9.28
CA VAL A 554 18.53 -12.02 8.59
C VAL A 554 18.60 -10.51 8.60
N LEU A 555 18.95 -9.90 9.75
CA LEU A 555 19.13 -8.47 9.87
C LEU A 555 20.25 -7.97 8.96
N GLU A 556 21.39 -8.66 8.92
CA GLU A 556 22.50 -8.31 8.03
C GLU A 556 22.08 -8.34 6.55
N CYS A 557 21.33 -9.36 6.13
CA CYS A 557 20.81 -9.42 4.76
C CYS A 557 19.83 -8.27 4.46
N LEU A 558 18.92 -7.96 5.39
CA LEU A 558 17.98 -6.85 5.21
C LEU A 558 18.70 -5.50 5.18
N GLU A 559 19.69 -5.28 6.06
CA GLU A 559 20.53 -4.09 6.07
C GLU A 559 21.27 -3.91 4.75
N ASN A 560 21.92 -4.96 4.25
CA ASN A 560 22.61 -4.93 2.97
C ASN A 560 21.66 -4.56 1.80
N ALA A 561 20.42 -5.05 1.83
CA ALA A 561 19.42 -4.67 0.85
C ALA A 561 18.95 -3.21 1.02
N ILE A 562 18.84 -2.71 2.25
CA ILE A 562 18.49 -1.31 2.57
C ILE A 562 19.58 -0.37 2.07
N ASP A 563 20.86 -0.72 2.29
CA ASP A 563 22.01 0.07 1.84
C ASP A 563 22.04 0.21 0.30
N MET A 564 21.45 -0.75 -0.42
CA MET A 564 21.24 -0.69 -1.88
C MET A 564 19.95 0.04 -2.32
N GLY A 565 19.15 0.58 -1.39
CA GLY A 565 17.95 1.36 -1.68
C GLY A 565 16.62 0.58 -1.68
N SER A 566 16.59 -0.64 -1.13
CA SER A 566 15.40 -1.51 -1.14
C SER A 566 14.29 -1.03 -0.20
N LEU A 567 13.18 -0.52 -0.76
CA LEU A 567 12.00 -0.13 0.03
C LEU A 567 11.27 -1.35 0.60
N GLU A 568 11.25 -2.46 -0.13
CA GLU A 568 10.67 -3.70 0.37
C GLU A 568 11.44 -4.25 1.59
N ALA A 569 12.77 -4.16 1.59
CA ALA A 569 13.57 -4.57 2.75
C ALA A 569 13.25 -3.71 3.98
N CYS A 570 13.13 -2.39 3.79
CA CYS A 570 12.68 -1.48 4.84
C CYS A 570 11.32 -1.90 5.41
N TYR A 571 10.36 -2.20 4.54
CA TYR A 571 9.01 -2.59 4.95
C TYR A 571 8.96 -3.97 5.62
N LEU A 572 9.64 -4.98 5.07
CA LEU A 572 9.70 -6.33 5.63
C LEU A 572 10.31 -6.29 7.03
N LEU A 573 11.38 -5.53 7.20
CA LEU A 573 11.99 -5.35 8.52
C LEU A 573 10.98 -4.73 9.49
N LEU A 574 10.40 -3.57 9.17
CA LEU A 574 9.44 -2.90 10.06
C LEU A 574 8.18 -3.73 10.36
N SER A 575 7.76 -4.59 9.45
CA SER A 575 6.57 -5.45 9.60
C SER A 575 6.81 -6.64 10.52
N ASN A 576 8.03 -7.17 10.58
CA ASN A 576 8.39 -8.31 11.42
C ASN A 576 8.98 -7.90 12.78
N VAL A 577 9.07 -6.59 13.03
CA VAL A 577 9.75 -6.00 14.20
C VAL A 577 8.78 -5.62 15.33
N ASN A 578 7.49 -5.90 15.19
CA ASN A 578 6.50 -5.61 16.24
C ASN A 578 6.78 -6.28 17.59
N ASP A 579 7.59 -7.34 17.68
CA ASP A 579 8.06 -7.87 18.97
C ASP A 579 9.42 -7.29 19.41
N LEU A 580 10.21 -6.78 18.47
CA LEU A 580 11.54 -6.23 18.67
C LEU A 580 11.54 -4.78 19.20
N HIS A 581 10.42 -4.04 19.12
CA HIS A 581 10.30 -2.71 19.76
C HIS A 581 10.53 -2.75 21.29
N LYS A 582 10.32 -3.92 21.93
CA LYS A 582 10.62 -4.19 23.35
C LYS A 582 12.13 -4.24 23.62
N HIS A 583 12.92 -4.37 22.56
CA HIS A 583 14.37 -4.46 22.54
C HIS A 583 14.99 -3.25 21.83
N TYR A 584 14.33 -2.09 21.83
CA TYR A 584 14.75 -0.91 21.07
C TYR A 584 16.20 -0.49 21.34
N PHE A 585 16.66 -0.48 22.60
CA PHE A 585 18.07 -0.23 22.91
C PHE A 585 18.89 -1.51 23.16
N ASN A 586 18.45 -2.69 22.70
CA ASN A 586 19.29 -3.88 22.78
C ASN A 586 20.54 -3.70 21.92
N SER A 587 21.69 -3.61 22.59
CA SER A 587 22.99 -3.35 21.97
C SER A 587 23.42 -4.40 20.94
N GLN A 588 22.90 -5.63 21.02
CA GLN A 588 23.20 -6.68 20.04
C GLN A 588 22.42 -6.51 18.73
N LEU A 589 21.26 -5.86 18.77
CA LEU A 589 20.35 -5.76 17.62
C LEU A 589 20.48 -4.46 16.83
N ARG A 590 21.23 -3.47 17.34
CA ARG A 590 21.51 -2.18 16.67
C ARG A 590 20.26 -1.53 16.05
N PHE A 591 19.13 -1.65 16.74
CA PHE A 591 17.84 -1.31 16.16
C PHE A 591 17.68 0.19 15.83
N PRO A 592 18.17 1.14 16.65
CA PRO A 592 18.12 2.57 16.31
C PRO A 592 18.98 2.91 15.08
N GLU A 593 20.15 2.27 14.95
CA GLU A 593 21.04 2.42 13.79
C GLU A 593 20.32 1.96 12.50
N ILE A 594 19.63 0.82 12.57
CA ILE A 594 18.85 0.26 11.46
C ILE A 594 17.67 1.17 11.08
N LEU A 595 16.91 1.68 12.05
CA LEU A 595 15.81 2.62 11.79
C LEU A 595 16.32 3.92 11.14
N ALA A 596 17.50 4.39 11.56
CA ALA A 596 18.15 5.54 10.94
C ALA A 596 18.53 5.24 9.47
N LYS A 597 19.06 4.04 9.17
CA LYS A 597 19.32 3.59 7.79
C LYS A 597 18.05 3.55 6.94
N ILE A 598 16.95 3.04 7.49
CA ILE A 598 15.65 3.03 6.80
C ILE A 598 15.20 4.46 6.50
N ARG A 599 15.29 5.36 7.48
CA ARG A 599 14.92 6.76 7.31
C ARG A 599 15.79 7.43 6.24
N ALA A 600 17.11 7.24 6.28
CA ALA A 600 18.05 7.76 5.28
C ALA A 600 17.73 7.21 3.88
N THR A 601 17.43 5.92 3.79
CA THR A 601 17.02 5.27 2.54
C THR A 601 15.71 5.86 2.03
N CYS A 602 14.75 6.15 2.90
CA CYS A 602 13.49 6.76 2.51
C CYS A 602 13.60 8.25 2.21
N GLU A 603 14.53 9.01 2.78
CA GLU A 603 14.60 10.47 2.60
C GLU A 603 15.61 10.88 1.50
N ASN A 604 16.67 10.08 1.27
CA ASN A 604 17.72 10.41 0.32
C ASN A 604 17.23 10.36 -1.14
N ALA A 605 17.05 11.54 -1.76
CA ALA A 605 16.61 11.65 -3.16
C ALA A 605 17.66 11.20 -4.20
N SER A 606 18.95 11.18 -3.83
CA SER A 606 20.04 10.77 -4.73
C SER A 606 20.20 9.26 -4.85
N LEU A 607 19.72 8.50 -3.86
CA LEU A 607 19.75 7.05 -3.88
C LEU A 607 18.55 6.51 -4.67
N ARG A 608 18.81 5.88 -5.82
CA ARG A 608 17.79 5.19 -6.63
C ARG A 608 17.09 4.13 -5.76
N LYS A 609 15.77 4.20 -5.67
CA LYS A 609 14.98 3.19 -4.94
C LYS A 609 14.84 1.93 -5.77
N VAL A 610 14.97 0.78 -5.12
CA VAL A 610 14.76 -0.55 -5.71
C VAL A 610 13.68 -1.29 -4.94
N HIS A 611 13.11 -2.33 -5.57
CA HIS A 611 12.00 -3.11 -5.03
C HIS A 611 10.84 -2.24 -4.57
N THR A 612 10.40 -1.34 -5.45
CA THR A 612 9.22 -0.50 -5.23
C THR A 612 7.93 -1.26 -5.54
N ASP A 613 7.99 -2.37 -6.29
CA ASP A 613 6.84 -3.16 -6.75
C ASP A 613 6.39 -4.24 -5.73
N PHE A 614 6.07 -3.80 -4.51
CA PHE A 614 5.48 -4.67 -3.48
C PHE A 614 4.16 -4.09 -2.95
N ARG A 615 3.36 -4.94 -2.29
CA ARG A 615 2.09 -4.55 -1.66
C ARG A 615 2.32 -4.21 -0.19
N LEU A 616 1.74 -3.10 0.24
CA LEU A 616 1.70 -2.74 1.65
C LEU A 616 0.48 -3.40 2.30
N LYS A 617 0.69 -4.10 3.41
CA LYS A 617 -0.39 -4.62 4.25
C LYS A 617 -0.68 -3.59 5.33
N LEU A 618 -1.86 -2.98 5.28
CA LEU A 618 -2.30 -1.99 6.26
C LEU A 618 -2.62 -2.64 7.61
N ASP A 619 -2.78 -1.82 8.65
CA ASP A 619 -3.07 -2.27 10.02
C ASP A 619 -4.43 -3.03 10.10
N ASP A 620 -5.35 -2.81 9.16
CA ASP A 620 -6.63 -3.54 9.02
C ASP A 620 -6.51 -4.86 8.25
N GLY A 621 -5.30 -5.21 7.80
CA GLY A 621 -5.00 -6.42 7.04
C GLY A 621 -5.24 -6.32 5.52
N SER A 622 -5.75 -5.19 5.02
CA SER A 622 -5.91 -4.98 3.58
C SER A 622 -4.56 -4.78 2.87
N GLU A 623 -4.47 -5.20 1.62
CA GLU A 623 -3.28 -5.01 0.78
C GLU A 623 -3.51 -3.90 -0.25
N VAL A 624 -2.59 -2.93 -0.30
CA VAL A 624 -2.68 -1.79 -1.22
C VAL A 624 -1.38 -1.65 -2.00
N VAL A 625 -1.50 -1.38 -3.30
CA VAL A 625 -0.39 -0.98 -4.17
C VAL A 625 -0.37 0.54 -4.18
N TYR A 626 0.59 1.12 -3.48
CA TYR A 626 0.85 2.56 -3.48
C TYR A 626 1.95 2.91 -4.49
N ASP A 627 1.97 4.16 -4.94
CA ASP A 627 3.14 4.71 -5.63
C ASP A 627 4.37 4.74 -4.71
N GLU A 628 5.55 5.00 -5.28
CA GLU A 628 6.81 5.02 -4.52
C GLU A 628 6.78 6.03 -3.36
N GLN A 629 6.18 7.20 -3.56
CA GLN A 629 6.16 8.25 -2.54
C GLN A 629 5.27 7.84 -1.36
N ALA A 630 4.07 7.35 -1.63
CA ALA A 630 3.16 6.85 -0.60
C ALA A 630 3.75 5.64 0.14
N LYS A 631 4.54 4.77 -0.53
CA LYS A 631 5.31 3.70 0.13
C LYS A 631 6.35 4.26 1.09
N ARG A 632 7.13 5.26 0.68
CA ARG A 632 8.12 5.94 1.53
C ARG A 632 7.44 6.58 2.74
N ASP A 633 6.36 7.30 2.52
CA ASP A 633 5.60 7.96 3.59
C ASP A 633 5.02 6.94 4.58
N HIS A 634 4.51 5.81 4.09
CA HIS A 634 4.05 4.72 4.95
C HIS A 634 5.18 4.08 5.78
N ILE A 635 6.34 3.83 5.16
CA ILE A 635 7.53 3.30 5.84
C ILE A 635 7.99 4.29 6.92
N LEU A 636 8.09 5.58 6.61
CA LEU A 636 8.46 6.63 7.57
C LEU A 636 7.45 6.76 8.71
N LEU A 637 6.15 6.63 8.42
CA LEU A 637 5.11 6.60 9.44
C LEU A 637 5.31 5.41 10.40
N ARG A 638 5.67 4.23 9.88
CA ARG A 638 5.99 3.05 10.70
C ARG A 638 7.26 3.23 11.52
N VAL A 639 8.32 3.82 10.96
CA VAL A 639 9.52 4.19 11.74
C VAL A 639 9.13 5.06 12.94
N ASN A 640 8.27 6.06 12.73
CA ASN A 640 7.77 6.92 13.80
C ASN A 640 6.88 6.19 14.82
N LYS A 641 6.17 5.13 14.43
CA LYS A 641 5.38 4.29 15.33
C LYS A 641 6.28 3.50 16.28
N HIS A 642 7.42 2.97 15.80
CA HIS A 642 8.38 2.21 16.63
C HIS A 642 9.11 3.05 17.68
N VAL A 643 9.12 4.37 17.53
CA VAL A 643 9.62 5.30 18.55
C VAL A 643 8.66 5.42 19.75
N LYS A 644 7.37 5.12 19.55
CA LYS A 644 6.32 5.22 20.58
C LYS A 644 6.25 3.97 21.46
N TYR A 645 5.73 4.13 22.68
CA TYR A 645 5.36 3.02 23.56
C TYR A 645 3.87 2.73 23.45
N ASP A 646 3.51 1.56 22.91
CA ASP A 646 2.11 1.10 22.84
C ASP A 646 1.70 0.46 24.18
N ILE A 647 1.59 1.27 25.23
CA ILE A 647 1.17 0.81 26.55
C ILE A 647 -0.19 1.40 26.88
N LEU A 648 -1.21 0.52 26.91
CA LEU A 648 -2.55 0.84 27.38
C LEU A 648 -2.53 1.02 28.91
N ILE A 649 -2.22 2.24 29.36
CA ILE A 649 -2.34 2.58 30.79
C ILE A 649 -3.84 2.73 31.10
N SER A 650 -4.41 1.81 31.86
CA SER A 650 -5.82 1.88 32.29
C SER A 650 -6.08 3.21 33.02
N ASN A 651 -7.14 3.93 32.65
CA ASN A 651 -7.47 5.27 33.18
C ASN A 651 -7.80 5.33 34.68
N ASP A 652 -7.76 4.21 35.40
CA ASP A 652 -8.40 4.05 36.71
C ASP A 652 -7.49 4.43 37.90
N THR A 653 -6.52 5.33 37.72
CA THR A 653 -5.66 5.77 38.84
C THR A 653 -5.32 7.26 38.82
N HIS A 654 -5.34 7.89 40.00
CA HIS A 654 -4.90 9.29 40.20
C HIS A 654 -3.41 9.55 39.85
N ARG A 655 -2.63 8.51 39.51
CA ARG A 655 -1.21 8.59 39.13
C ARG A 655 -0.95 8.23 37.66
N VAL A 656 -1.99 8.09 36.83
CA VAL A 656 -1.85 7.85 35.37
C VAL A 656 -1.05 8.96 34.70
N GLU A 657 -1.20 10.21 35.15
CA GLU A 657 -0.51 11.36 34.55
C GLU A 657 1.01 11.32 34.77
N GLU A 658 1.47 10.90 35.95
CA GLU A 658 2.89 10.75 36.27
C GLU A 658 3.54 9.65 35.42
N ILE A 659 2.89 8.47 35.32
CA ILE A 659 3.37 7.37 34.49
C ILE A 659 3.38 7.75 33.00
N ARG A 660 2.33 8.45 32.55
CA ARG A 660 2.23 8.96 31.17
C ARG A 660 3.34 9.97 30.88
N SER A 661 3.75 10.77 31.87
CA SER A 661 4.90 11.67 31.76
C SER A 661 6.21 10.88 31.55
N GLU A 662 6.43 9.78 32.28
CA GLU A 662 7.63 8.95 32.09
C GLU A 662 7.71 8.32 30.70
N TYR A 663 6.60 7.78 30.20
CA TYR A 663 6.57 7.23 28.85
C TYR A 663 6.82 8.28 27.77
N LYS A 664 6.37 9.53 27.99
CA LYS A 664 6.69 10.65 27.08
C LYS A 664 8.19 10.98 27.10
N GLN A 665 8.83 10.93 28.26
CA GLN A 665 10.29 11.16 28.35
C GLN A 665 11.08 10.03 27.70
N LEU A 666 10.65 8.77 27.85
CA LEU A 666 11.24 7.64 27.15
C LEU A 666 11.02 7.70 25.63
N GLU A 667 9.83 8.12 25.17
CA GLU A 667 9.57 8.38 23.75
C GLU A 667 10.50 9.49 23.21
N ALA A 668 10.68 10.57 23.97
CA ALA A 668 11.62 11.63 23.62
C ALA A 668 13.05 11.10 23.53
N LEU A 669 13.49 10.26 24.48
CA LEU A 669 14.80 9.63 24.45
C LEU A 669 15.00 8.74 23.21
N ARG A 670 14.02 7.89 22.87
CA ARG A 670 14.05 7.06 21.65
C ARG A 670 14.11 7.91 20.39
N ARG A 671 13.32 8.99 20.31
CA ARG A 671 13.29 9.91 19.16
C ARG A 671 14.63 10.61 18.98
N THR A 672 15.19 11.16 20.05
CA THR A 672 16.46 11.89 19.97
C THR A 672 17.63 10.95 19.69
N ARG A 673 17.60 9.71 20.19
CA ARG A 673 18.59 8.69 19.79
C ARG A 673 18.50 8.41 18.28
N LEU A 674 17.30 8.23 17.74
CA LEU A 674 17.11 7.97 16.30
C LEU A 674 17.62 9.15 15.45
N ASP A 675 17.30 10.38 15.86
CA ASP A 675 17.80 11.58 15.19
C ASP A 675 19.34 11.67 15.22
N PHE A 676 19.96 11.31 16.35
CA PHE A 676 21.42 11.26 16.46
C PHE A 676 22.03 10.22 15.50
N GLU A 677 21.46 9.02 15.43
CA GLU A 677 21.93 7.97 14.52
C GLU A 677 21.76 8.36 13.05
N TYR A 678 20.65 9.02 12.72
CA TYR A 678 20.41 9.53 11.37
C TYR A 678 21.46 10.57 10.96
N GLU A 679 21.80 11.49 11.87
CA GLU A 679 22.84 12.49 11.61
C GLU A 679 24.22 11.85 11.46
N LEU A 680 24.51 10.81 12.24
CA LEU A 680 25.77 10.06 12.18
C LEU A 680 25.95 9.36 10.82
N LEU A 681 24.89 8.79 10.25
CA LEU A 681 24.90 8.18 8.91
C LEU A 681 25.13 9.19 7.77
N GLY A 682 24.74 10.46 7.97
CA GLY A 682 24.96 11.52 6.99
C GLY A 682 26.43 11.96 6.86
N ARG A 683 27.30 11.51 7.77
CA ARG A 683 28.72 11.86 7.80
C ARG A 683 29.52 10.97 6.84
N LYS A 684 30.38 11.55 6.01
CA LYS A 684 31.37 10.74 5.28
C LYS A 684 32.50 10.31 6.22
N GLU A 685 33.02 9.11 6.00
CA GLU A 685 34.16 8.59 6.75
C GLU A 685 35.35 9.55 6.60
N GLY A 686 35.86 10.09 7.73
CA GLY A 686 36.94 11.09 7.74
C GLY A 686 36.51 12.56 7.74
N GLU A 687 35.22 12.88 7.66
CA GLU A 687 34.72 14.25 7.88
C GLU A 687 34.69 14.60 9.37
N ASN A 688 35.13 15.82 9.70
CA ASN A 688 35.10 16.34 11.07
C ASN A 688 33.67 16.31 11.64
N TRP A 689 33.54 15.99 12.92
CA TRP A 689 32.27 15.97 13.65
C TRP A 689 31.51 17.31 13.48
N ASN A 690 30.47 17.31 12.64
CA ASN A 690 29.77 18.53 12.23
C ASN A 690 28.95 19.11 13.40
N THR A 691 28.59 20.40 13.33
CA THR A 691 27.85 21.10 14.39
C THR A 691 26.52 20.41 14.73
N SER A 692 25.84 19.85 13.73
CA SER A 692 24.56 19.14 13.90
C SER A 692 24.70 17.86 14.73
N CYS A 693 25.72 17.02 14.45
CA CYS A 693 26.08 15.86 15.26
C CYS A 693 26.41 16.26 16.70
N LYS A 694 27.07 17.41 16.92
CA LYS A 694 27.35 17.92 18.29
C LYS A 694 26.07 18.25 19.03
N GLU A 695 25.18 18.99 18.37
CA GLU A 695 23.90 19.40 18.94
C GLU A 695 23.04 18.19 19.28
N LYS A 696 22.93 17.21 18.37
CA LYS A 696 22.18 15.97 18.60
C LYS A 696 22.80 15.08 19.69
N LEU A 697 24.13 14.99 19.75
CA LEU A 697 24.85 14.29 20.81
C LEU A 697 24.57 14.91 22.19
N ILE A 698 24.67 16.24 22.29
CA ILE A 698 24.39 16.95 23.54
C ILE A 698 22.92 16.74 23.94
N GLU A 699 22.01 16.82 22.98
CA GLU A 699 20.57 16.69 23.23
C GLU A 699 20.17 15.29 23.70
N VAL A 700 20.69 14.23 23.06
CA VAL A 700 20.37 12.85 23.48
C VAL A 700 20.91 12.55 24.88
N LEU A 701 22.11 13.02 25.21
CA LEU A 701 22.70 12.86 26.53
C LEU A 701 21.96 13.69 27.60
N ARG A 702 21.53 14.91 27.26
CA ARG A 702 20.70 15.74 28.14
C ARG A 702 19.39 15.04 28.48
N ILE A 703 18.66 14.55 27.47
CA ILE A 703 17.38 13.86 27.66
C ILE A 703 17.58 12.55 28.43
N ALA A 704 18.63 11.78 28.14
CA ALA A 704 18.95 10.57 28.88
C ALA A 704 19.16 10.85 30.38
N ARG A 705 19.89 11.93 30.68
CA ARG A 705 20.14 12.37 32.06
C ARG A 705 18.86 12.84 32.76
N GLU A 706 18.09 13.69 32.10
CA GLU A 706 16.82 14.21 32.65
C GLU A 706 15.83 13.08 32.92
N THR A 707 15.70 12.14 31.98
CA THR A 707 14.86 10.95 32.13
C THR A 707 15.32 10.13 33.33
N LEU A 708 16.63 9.88 33.48
CA LEU A 708 17.18 9.17 34.64
C LEU A 708 16.89 9.89 35.96
N ASP A 709 17.14 11.20 36.03
CA ASP A 709 16.91 12.00 37.23
C ASP A 709 15.41 12.03 37.61
N HIS A 710 14.54 12.14 36.62
CA HIS A 710 13.09 12.17 36.81
C HIS A 710 12.52 10.83 37.24
N LEU A 711 12.95 9.72 36.63
CA LEU A 711 12.56 8.36 37.01
C LEU A 711 12.90 8.06 38.47
N ILE A 712 14.07 8.51 38.90
CA ILE A 712 14.52 8.35 40.28
C ILE A 712 13.69 9.21 41.22
N HIS A 713 13.37 10.45 40.84
CA HIS A 713 12.48 11.31 41.60
C HIS A 713 11.08 10.71 41.76
N VAL A 714 10.49 10.23 40.66
CA VAL A 714 9.19 9.55 40.66
C VAL A 714 9.25 8.32 41.55
N TYR A 715 10.30 7.50 41.42
CA TYR A 715 10.50 6.35 42.30
C TYR A 715 10.58 6.74 43.78
N GLN A 716 11.30 7.82 44.12
CA GLN A 716 11.38 8.35 45.48
C GLN A 716 10.02 8.78 46.01
N MET A 717 9.27 9.56 45.24
CA MET A 717 7.91 9.99 45.58
C MET A 717 7.01 8.81 45.92
N LEU A 718 7.15 7.73 45.14
CA LEU A 718 6.29 6.56 45.20
C LEU A 718 6.60 5.62 46.35
N VAL A 719 7.88 5.38 46.63
CA VAL A 719 8.32 4.48 47.70
C VAL A 719 8.26 5.15 49.07
N LEU A 720 8.43 6.47 49.11
CA LEU A 720 8.65 7.23 50.34
C LEU A 720 7.44 8.10 50.71
N GLU A 721 6.41 8.14 49.88
CA GLU A 721 5.16 8.91 50.02
C GLU A 721 5.36 10.41 50.34
N LYS A 722 6.57 10.92 50.12
CA LYS A 722 6.98 12.30 50.35
C LYS A 722 7.93 12.73 49.26
N SER A 723 7.79 13.97 48.81
CA SER A 723 8.75 14.60 47.90
C SER A 723 10.05 14.86 48.64
N PRO A 724 11.15 14.16 48.31
CA PRO A 724 12.44 14.58 48.83
C PRO A 724 12.78 15.90 48.17
N GLY A 725 13.11 16.92 48.97
CA GLY A 725 13.60 18.20 48.44
C GLY A 725 14.91 18.09 47.64
N ARG A 726 15.51 16.88 47.49
CA ARG A 726 16.72 16.58 46.71
C ARG A 726 16.67 15.16 46.11
N SER A 727 17.15 14.99 44.88
CA SER A 727 17.24 13.67 44.20
C SER A 727 18.21 12.72 44.92
N LEU A 728 17.94 11.41 44.86
CA LEU A 728 18.82 10.35 45.40
C LEU A 728 20.20 10.33 44.71
N PHE A 729 20.28 10.79 43.46
CA PHE A 729 21.54 10.91 42.72
C PHE A 729 22.42 12.07 43.19
N THR A 730 21.85 13.02 43.96
CA THR A 730 22.60 14.15 44.51
C THR A 730 23.48 13.78 45.71
N ILE A 731 23.64 12.50 46.04
CA ILE A 731 24.67 12.06 47.00
C ILE A 731 26.04 12.30 46.36
N HIS A 732 26.48 13.56 46.46
CA HIS A 732 27.79 14.13 46.19
C HIS A 732 28.78 13.23 45.44
N PHE A 733 28.55 13.09 44.13
CA PHE A 733 29.63 12.80 43.21
C PHE A 733 30.42 14.10 43.03
N ASP A 734 31.53 14.25 43.76
CA ASP A 734 32.49 15.32 43.50
C ASP A 734 33.23 14.98 42.21
N TRP A 735 32.72 15.51 41.09
CA TRP A 735 33.30 15.33 39.77
C TRP A 735 34.77 15.78 39.70
N LYS A 736 35.21 16.66 40.61
CA LYS A 736 36.62 17.09 40.70
C LYS A 736 37.53 16.07 41.35
N LYS A 737 36.97 15.13 42.13
CA LYS A 737 37.77 14.18 42.91
C LYS A 737 37.56 12.75 42.50
N ALA A 738 36.52 12.43 41.75
CA ALA A 738 36.33 11.10 41.20
C ALA A 738 36.55 9.99 42.26
N ASN A 739 36.04 10.21 43.48
CA ASN A 739 36.43 9.43 44.64
C ASN A 739 35.19 9.10 45.47
N VAL A 740 34.46 8.09 45.02
CA VAL A 740 33.39 7.50 45.82
C VAL A 740 33.57 5.99 45.84
N ASP A 741 34.03 5.49 46.98
CA ASP A 741 34.13 4.07 47.28
C ASP A 741 32.72 3.46 47.43
N LYS A 742 32.56 2.19 47.03
CA LYS A 742 31.27 1.47 47.01
C LYS A 742 30.68 1.38 48.41
N ASP A 743 31.50 1.03 49.39
CA ASP A 743 31.06 0.91 50.78
C ASP A 743 30.74 2.30 51.35
N SER A 744 31.54 3.32 51.02
CA SER A 744 31.24 4.70 51.39
C SER A 744 29.93 5.22 50.77
N THR A 745 29.64 4.88 49.51
CA THR A 745 28.42 5.30 48.80
C THR A 745 27.20 4.60 49.35
N GLU A 746 27.28 3.28 49.54
CA GLU A 746 26.22 2.50 50.15
C GLU A 746 25.93 2.98 51.58
N ASN A 747 26.97 3.24 52.37
CA ASN A 747 26.80 3.79 53.72
C ASN A 747 26.21 5.20 53.70
N LYS A 748 26.66 6.08 52.80
CA LYS A 748 26.08 7.43 52.64
C LYS A 748 24.64 7.37 52.18
N LEU A 749 24.31 6.46 51.26
CA LEU A 749 22.94 6.22 50.80
C LEU A 749 22.05 5.73 51.93
N LYS A 750 22.49 4.70 52.68
CA LYS A 750 21.77 4.20 53.86
C LYS A 750 21.62 5.28 54.94
N GLN A 751 22.67 6.05 55.22
CA GLN A 751 22.64 7.15 56.19
C GLN A 751 21.71 8.28 55.73
N TRP A 752 21.75 8.64 54.45
CA TRP A 752 20.86 9.65 53.87
C TRP A 752 19.40 9.21 53.89
N ILE A 753 19.10 7.94 53.56
CA ILE A 753 17.76 7.36 53.68
C ILE A 753 17.29 7.47 55.13
N LYS A 754 18.12 7.03 56.09
CA LYS A 754 17.80 7.10 57.52
C LYS A 754 17.57 8.52 58.02
N ALA A 755 18.35 9.49 57.54
CA ALA A 755 18.27 10.90 57.92
C ALA A 755 17.07 11.62 57.29
N SER A 756 16.82 11.36 56.01
CA SER A 756 15.75 12.02 55.24
C SER A 756 14.38 11.40 55.50
N PHE A 757 14.33 10.13 55.93
CA PHE A 757 13.11 9.38 56.17
C PHE A 757 13.16 8.61 57.50
N PRO A 758 13.03 9.31 58.65
CA PRO A 758 13.05 8.65 59.95
C PRO A 758 11.89 7.65 60.08
N GLY A 759 12.21 6.37 60.26
CA GLY A 759 11.23 5.29 60.46
C GLY A 759 10.88 4.46 59.22
N TYR A 760 11.44 4.77 58.05
CA TYR A 760 11.30 3.95 56.84
C TYR A 760 12.59 3.16 56.54
N THR A 761 12.48 1.84 56.40
CA THR A 761 13.59 0.98 55.96
C THR A 761 13.37 0.58 54.51
N MET A 762 14.16 1.17 53.60
CA MET A 762 14.10 0.83 52.18
C MET A 762 14.54 -0.64 51.96
N PRO A 763 13.78 -1.46 51.21
CA PRO A 763 14.16 -2.84 50.94
C PRO A 763 15.55 -2.96 50.29
N ASP A 764 16.36 -3.92 50.73
CA ASP A 764 17.74 -4.10 50.25
C ASP A 764 17.82 -4.29 48.73
N ARG A 765 16.83 -4.98 48.11
CA ARG A 765 16.76 -5.15 46.65
C ARG A 765 16.71 -3.83 45.88
N ILE A 766 16.10 -2.81 46.48
CA ILE A 766 15.95 -1.48 45.91
C ILE A 766 17.24 -0.70 46.08
N ILE A 767 17.83 -0.75 47.28
CA ILE A 767 19.15 -0.16 47.56
C ILE A 767 20.18 -0.73 46.58
N GLN A 768 20.21 -2.05 46.39
CA GLN A 768 21.12 -2.70 45.44
C GLN A 768 20.85 -2.30 43.99
N THR A 769 19.59 -2.05 43.60
CA THR A 769 19.27 -1.56 42.25
C THR A 769 19.72 -0.11 42.06
N ILE A 770 19.51 0.76 43.05
CA ILE A 770 19.97 2.15 43.03
C ILE A 770 21.51 2.21 43.02
N LEU A 771 22.18 1.32 43.75
CA LEU A 771 23.64 1.19 43.77
C LEU A 771 24.21 0.72 42.42
N LYS A 772 23.52 -0.20 41.72
CA LYS A 772 23.91 -0.64 40.37
C LYS A 772 23.91 0.48 39.33
N VAL A 773 23.26 1.60 39.63
CA VAL A 773 23.15 2.74 38.71
C VAL A 773 23.86 3.97 39.24
N GLN A 774 24.56 3.87 40.37
CA GLN A 774 25.47 4.93 40.80
C GLN A 774 26.72 4.90 39.94
N PRO A 775 27.34 6.06 39.66
CA PRO A 775 28.64 6.14 39.01
C PRO A 775 29.70 5.54 39.95
N MET A 776 29.86 4.23 39.94
CA MET A 776 30.94 3.50 40.62
C MET A 776 32.06 3.26 39.60
N TYR A 777 33.32 3.24 40.06
CA TYR A 777 34.53 3.04 39.23
C TYR A 777 34.68 1.60 38.71
N ASP A 778 33.63 1.10 38.07
CA ASP A 778 33.66 -0.13 37.30
C ASP A 778 33.77 0.23 35.81
N LYS A 779 34.64 -0.46 35.07
CA LYS A 779 34.79 -0.26 33.61
C LYS A 779 33.43 -0.39 32.90
N ASP A 780 32.53 -1.20 33.45
CA ASP A 780 31.20 -1.44 32.91
C ASP A 780 30.21 -0.26 33.08
N ASN A 781 30.55 0.73 33.92
CA ASN A 781 29.68 1.87 34.27
C ASN A 781 30.27 3.24 33.92
N LEU A 782 31.38 3.30 33.16
CA LEU A 782 32.02 4.55 32.72
C LEU A 782 31.09 5.50 31.97
N TRP A 783 30.04 4.97 31.33
CA TRP A 783 29.00 5.76 30.66
C TRP A 783 28.21 6.68 31.61
N LEU A 784 28.01 6.29 32.89
CA LEU A 784 27.35 7.12 33.91
C LEU A 784 28.22 8.31 34.32
N ALA A 785 29.52 8.05 34.47
CA ALA A 785 30.51 9.08 34.74
C ALA A 785 30.60 10.06 33.56
N ALA A 786 30.60 9.55 32.32
CA ALA A 786 30.51 10.38 31.12
C ALA A 786 29.23 11.24 31.14
N LEU A 787 28.06 10.62 31.29
CA LEU A 787 26.75 11.29 31.31
C LEU A 787 26.67 12.40 32.37
N GLY A 788 27.23 12.16 33.56
CA GLY A 788 27.33 13.16 34.63
C GLY A 788 28.31 14.30 34.32
N SER A 789 29.45 13.99 33.69
CA SER A 789 30.47 14.97 33.30
C SER A 789 30.01 15.87 32.15
N PHE A 790 29.21 15.37 31.19
CA PHE A 790 28.68 16.14 30.07
C PHE A 790 27.92 17.40 30.53
N ASN A 791 27.04 17.29 31.54
CA ASN A 791 26.27 18.44 32.05
C ASN A 791 27.14 19.52 32.70
N SER A 792 28.24 19.12 33.34
CA SER A 792 29.22 20.05 33.93
C SER A 792 30.11 20.67 32.85
N ALA A 793 30.52 19.88 31.85
CA ALA A 793 31.36 20.33 30.76
C ALA A 793 30.64 21.32 29.82
N VAL A 794 29.33 21.14 29.56
CA VAL A 794 28.48 22.11 28.85
C VAL A 794 28.44 23.45 29.60
N LYS A 795 28.30 23.42 30.93
CA LYS A 795 28.29 24.63 31.77
C LYS A 795 29.64 25.34 31.84
N HIS A 796 30.75 24.65 31.56
CA HIS A 796 32.11 25.17 31.70
C HIS A 796 32.88 25.29 30.37
N LYS A 797 32.22 25.18 29.21
CA LYS A 797 32.83 25.28 27.86
C LYS A 797 34.02 24.32 27.63
N GLY A 798 33.96 23.10 28.17
CA GLY A 798 34.94 22.05 27.84
C GLY A 798 34.78 21.54 26.40
N ASN A 799 35.68 20.67 25.93
CA ASN A 799 35.59 19.96 24.65
C ASN A 799 34.38 18.99 24.64
N VAL A 800 33.18 19.54 24.56
CA VAL A 800 31.92 18.80 24.53
C VAL A 800 31.43 18.68 23.11
N GLY A 801 31.02 17.48 22.71
CA GLY A 801 30.52 17.21 21.36
C GLY A 801 31.60 16.78 20.37
N GLU A 802 32.69 16.18 20.84
CA GLU A 802 33.69 15.57 19.95
C GLU A 802 33.39 14.09 19.71
N GLU A 803 34.07 13.48 18.74
CA GLU A 803 33.94 12.05 18.43
C GLU A 803 34.31 11.15 19.60
N THR A 804 35.21 11.65 20.45
CA THR A 804 35.65 10.99 21.66
C THR A 804 35.48 11.90 22.87
N PHE A 805 35.24 11.29 24.02
CA PHE A 805 35.12 11.95 25.30
C PHE A 805 36.18 11.40 26.25
N ASP A 806 37.09 12.26 26.66
CA ASP A 806 38.22 11.92 27.53
C ASP A 806 37.80 12.08 29.00
N LEU A 807 37.93 11.00 29.78
CA LEU A 807 37.62 10.96 31.22
C LEU A 807 38.91 10.71 32.01
N GLU A 808 39.20 11.58 32.97
CA GLU A 808 40.31 11.40 33.91
C GLU A 808 39.85 10.57 35.12
N LEU A 809 40.48 9.41 35.34
CA LEU A 809 40.25 8.57 36.52
C LEU A 809 41.23 8.90 37.66
N LYS A 810 40.87 8.54 38.89
CA LYS A 810 41.59 8.85 40.15
C LYS A 810 43.08 8.45 40.17
N GLU A 811 43.51 7.50 39.33
CA GLU A 811 44.91 7.08 39.18
C GLU A 811 45.66 7.83 38.05
N ALA A 812 45.10 8.95 37.55
CA ALA A 812 45.64 9.76 36.45
C ALA A 812 45.71 9.04 35.08
N GLU A 813 44.95 7.95 34.90
CA GLU A 813 44.74 7.32 33.60
C GLU A 813 43.59 8.01 32.86
N TRP A 814 43.89 8.59 31.70
CA TRP A 814 42.89 9.16 30.80
C TRP A 814 42.27 8.04 29.97
N ILE A 815 40.96 7.83 30.14
CA ILE A 815 40.20 6.90 29.30
C ILE A 815 39.50 7.71 28.21
N ARG A 816 39.81 7.36 26.96
CA ARG A 816 39.14 7.88 25.78
C ARG A 816 37.95 7.00 25.41
N LEU A 817 36.74 7.51 25.56
CA LEU A 817 35.51 6.83 25.17
C LEU A 817 35.00 7.37 23.83
N LYS A 818 34.43 6.53 22.97
CA LYS A 818 33.71 7.03 21.79
C LYS A 818 32.36 7.60 22.21
N SER A 819 32.01 8.76 21.69
CA SER A 819 30.73 9.42 22.02
C SER A 819 29.52 8.55 21.62
N GLU A 820 29.62 7.81 20.52
CA GLU A 820 28.59 6.85 20.10
C GLU A 820 28.36 5.74 21.14
N ASP A 821 29.43 5.17 21.71
CA ASP A 821 29.33 4.11 22.72
C ASP A 821 28.70 4.64 24.02
N ILE A 822 28.97 5.90 24.39
CA ILE A 822 28.35 6.57 25.53
C ILE A 822 26.85 6.72 25.30
N VAL A 823 26.42 7.19 24.13
CA VAL A 823 25.00 7.33 23.80
C VAL A 823 24.32 5.97 23.77
N ARG A 824 24.90 4.98 23.09
CA ARG A 824 24.34 3.62 22.99
C ARG A 824 24.13 3.01 24.37
N ARG A 825 25.16 3.05 25.23
CA ARG A 825 25.11 2.45 26.57
C ARG A 825 24.19 3.22 27.52
N SER A 826 24.22 4.56 27.49
CA SER A 826 23.37 5.38 28.36
C SER A 826 21.89 5.24 28.03
N CYS A 827 21.49 5.27 26.76
CA CYS A 827 20.09 5.10 26.37
C CYS A 827 19.55 3.72 26.78
N GLN A 828 20.35 2.67 26.54
CA GLN A 828 20.01 1.29 26.91
C GLN A 828 19.76 1.13 28.40
N GLU A 829 20.68 1.62 29.22
CA GLU A 829 20.58 1.47 30.66
C GLU A 829 19.48 2.36 31.25
N VAL A 830 19.28 3.58 30.75
CA VAL A 830 18.19 4.47 31.18
C VAL A 830 16.82 3.84 30.91
N GLU A 831 16.58 3.30 29.71
CA GLU A 831 15.33 2.60 29.39
C GLU A 831 15.13 1.35 30.25
N ARG A 832 16.18 0.53 30.39
CA ARG A 832 16.12 -0.69 31.23
C ARG A 832 15.68 -0.35 32.66
N LEU A 833 16.25 0.70 33.23
CA LEU A 833 15.93 1.16 34.58
C LEU A 833 14.54 1.74 34.67
N ALA A 834 14.12 2.53 33.68
CA ALA A 834 12.79 3.07 33.60
C ALA A 834 11.73 1.97 33.63
N LEU A 835 11.88 0.98 32.75
CA LEU A 835 10.97 -0.16 32.66
C LEU A 835 10.98 -1.00 33.94
N TYR A 836 12.15 -1.18 34.57
CA TYR A 836 12.25 -1.83 35.87
C TYR A 836 11.46 -1.08 36.95
N PHE A 837 11.66 0.23 37.09
CA PHE A 837 10.97 1.03 38.09
C PHE A 837 9.46 1.11 37.86
N LEU A 838 9.03 1.20 36.60
CA LEU A 838 7.60 1.16 36.22
C LEU A 838 6.96 -0.21 36.54
N THR A 839 7.71 -1.30 36.38
CA THR A 839 7.25 -2.66 36.74
C THR A 839 7.19 -2.87 38.26
N GLU A 840 8.19 -2.38 39.00
CA GLU A 840 8.16 -2.43 40.47
C GLU A 840 7.04 -1.53 41.03
N PHE A 841 6.76 -0.39 40.40
CA PHE A 841 5.63 0.47 40.76
C PHE A 841 4.28 -0.27 40.69
N THR A 842 4.03 -1.01 39.61
CA THR A 842 2.79 -1.80 39.48
C THR A 842 2.72 -2.94 40.50
N THR A 843 3.87 -3.54 40.85
CA THR A 843 3.95 -4.62 41.83
C THR A 843 3.71 -4.15 43.28
N LEU A 844 4.37 -3.06 43.71
CA LEU A 844 4.24 -2.52 45.06
C LEU A 844 2.82 -2.06 45.39
N LYS A 845 2.09 -1.53 44.40
CA LYS A 845 0.68 -1.15 44.54
C LYS A 845 -0.22 -2.36 44.84
N ASN A 846 0.05 -3.49 44.19
CA ASN A 846 -0.73 -4.72 44.39
C ASN A 846 -0.49 -5.31 45.79
N GLU A 847 0.72 -5.19 46.31
CA GLU A 847 1.08 -5.58 47.67
C GLU A 847 0.41 -4.67 48.73
N THR A 848 0.46 -3.33 48.56
CA THR A 848 -0.20 -2.39 49.50
C THR A 848 -1.72 -2.49 49.48
N LEU A 849 -2.35 -2.73 48.33
CA LEU A 849 -3.79 -2.98 48.23
C LEU A 849 -4.18 -4.31 48.91
N SER A 850 -3.34 -5.34 48.82
CA SER A 850 -3.54 -6.61 49.52
C SER A 850 -3.49 -6.44 51.03
N ASP A 851 -2.53 -5.68 51.55
CA ASP A 851 -2.37 -5.42 52.99
C ASP A 851 -3.48 -4.50 53.55
N GLN A 852 -3.94 -3.52 52.77
CA GLN A 852 -5.12 -2.71 53.09
C GLN A 852 -6.43 -3.52 53.05
N LYS A 853 -6.55 -4.49 52.14
CA LYS A 853 -7.69 -5.42 52.12
C LYS A 853 -7.66 -6.38 53.32
N GLN A 854 -6.50 -6.88 53.74
CA GLN A 854 -6.37 -7.72 54.94
C GLN A 854 -6.64 -6.95 56.24
N SER A 855 -6.27 -5.67 56.33
CA SER A 855 -6.59 -4.82 57.48
C SER A 855 -8.07 -4.40 57.52
N LYS A 856 -8.71 -4.12 56.37
CA LYS A 856 -10.16 -3.89 56.27
C LYS A 856 -11.00 -5.15 56.50
N ALA A 857 -10.54 -6.32 56.07
CA ALA A 857 -11.20 -7.61 56.36
C ALA A 857 -11.16 -7.96 57.86
N LYS A 858 -10.15 -7.48 58.59
CA LYS A 858 -10.11 -7.58 60.07
C LYS A 858 -11.01 -6.56 60.77
N SER A 859 -11.39 -5.45 60.12
CA SER A 859 -12.25 -4.41 60.71
C SER A 859 -13.73 -4.48 60.30
N SER A 860 -14.10 -5.27 59.29
CA SER A 860 -15.47 -5.36 58.76
C SER A 860 -16.05 -6.77 58.83
N LYS A 861 -16.33 -7.25 60.05
CA LYS A 861 -17.37 -8.28 60.25
C LYS A 861 -18.73 -7.57 60.34
N GLY A 862 -19.38 -7.36 59.19
CA GLY A 862 -20.74 -6.81 59.15
C GLY A 862 -21.32 -6.66 57.74
N LYS A 863 -22.10 -7.68 57.33
CA LYS A 863 -23.07 -7.75 56.20
C LYS A 863 -22.60 -7.29 54.80
N GLN A 864 -22.31 -8.26 53.94
CA GLN A 864 -22.17 -8.12 52.48
C GLN A 864 -23.48 -8.51 51.77
N THR A 865 -23.92 -7.72 50.80
CA THR A 865 -25.03 -8.03 49.87
C THR A 865 -24.52 -8.45 48.49
N SER A 866 -25.22 -9.40 47.86
CA SER A 866 -24.80 -10.28 46.77
C SER A 866 -24.77 -9.70 45.34
N LYS A 867 -24.48 -8.40 45.14
CA LYS A 867 -24.30 -7.81 43.79
C LYS A 867 -22.87 -7.31 43.50
N GLY A 868 -21.97 -7.33 44.48
CA GLY A 868 -20.54 -7.03 44.28
C GLY A 868 -19.70 -8.22 43.80
N ALA A 869 -20.20 -9.45 43.94
CA ALA A 869 -19.42 -10.66 43.71
C ALA A 869 -19.09 -10.93 42.24
N GLU A 870 -19.99 -10.61 41.29
CA GLU A 870 -19.74 -10.85 39.85
C GLU A 870 -18.73 -9.85 39.24
N TRP A 871 -18.67 -8.62 39.78
CA TRP A 871 -17.66 -7.62 39.36
C TRP A 871 -16.30 -7.88 40.01
N GLU A 872 -16.27 -8.43 41.23
CA GLU A 872 -15.04 -8.83 41.92
C GLU A 872 -14.37 -10.04 41.26
N GLU A 873 -15.14 -11.01 40.74
CA GLU A 873 -14.61 -12.18 40.02
C GLU A 873 -13.99 -11.81 38.66
N PHE A 874 -14.63 -10.91 37.91
CA PHE A 874 -14.12 -10.44 36.61
C PHE A 874 -12.82 -9.62 36.77
N PHE A 875 -12.76 -8.73 37.76
CA PHE A 875 -11.57 -7.91 38.01
C PHE A 875 -10.41 -8.73 38.60
N CYS A 876 -10.69 -9.73 39.44
CA CYS A 876 -9.67 -10.66 39.93
C CYS A 876 -9.11 -11.53 38.81
N GLY A 877 -9.95 -12.04 37.90
CA GLY A 877 -9.48 -12.81 36.73
C GLY A 877 -8.57 -12.00 35.80
N TYR A 878 -8.94 -10.77 35.47
CA TYR A 878 -8.16 -9.90 34.60
C TYR A 878 -6.81 -9.47 35.23
N VAL A 879 -6.79 -9.21 36.54
CA VAL A 879 -5.56 -8.87 37.27
C VAL A 879 -4.66 -10.09 37.46
N GLU A 880 -5.22 -11.29 37.64
CA GLU A 880 -4.44 -12.53 37.69
C GLU A 880 -3.81 -12.88 36.34
N GLU A 881 -4.50 -12.61 35.22
CA GLU A 881 -3.97 -12.78 33.87
C GLU A 881 -2.80 -11.82 33.60
N LEU A 882 -2.97 -10.53 33.90
CA LEU A 882 -1.90 -9.52 33.76
C LEU A 882 -0.70 -9.81 34.68
N THR A 883 -0.97 -10.29 35.90
CA THR A 883 0.07 -10.66 36.86
C THR A 883 0.74 -11.98 36.46
N GLN A 884 0.03 -12.91 35.83
CA GLN A 884 0.62 -14.12 35.24
C GLN A 884 1.54 -13.77 34.08
N ASP A 885 1.14 -12.86 33.19
CA ASP A 885 1.97 -12.42 32.07
C ASP A 885 3.23 -11.69 32.54
N LEU A 886 3.11 -10.82 33.55
CA LEU A 886 4.26 -10.15 34.17
C LEU A 886 5.15 -11.12 34.96
N ARG A 887 4.57 -12.12 35.65
CA ARG A 887 5.35 -13.19 36.31
C ARG A 887 6.00 -14.15 35.31
N LYS A 888 5.38 -14.37 34.14
CA LYS A 888 5.93 -15.16 33.05
C LYS A 888 7.11 -14.41 32.43
N ALA A 889 6.96 -13.12 32.15
CA ALA A 889 8.06 -12.23 31.73
C ALA A 889 9.21 -12.20 32.75
N LYS A 890 8.90 -12.08 34.06
CA LYS A 890 9.90 -12.13 35.15
C LYS A 890 10.58 -13.49 35.29
N ARG A 891 9.85 -14.61 35.15
CA ARG A 891 10.41 -15.97 35.18
C ARG A 891 11.30 -16.23 33.98
N THR A 892 10.90 -15.81 32.79
CA THR A 892 11.73 -15.88 31.57
C THR A 892 12.99 -15.03 31.74
N TRP A 893 12.88 -13.83 32.33
CA TRP A 893 14.01 -12.95 32.61
C TRP A 893 14.99 -13.52 33.66
N VAL A 894 14.49 -14.06 34.78
CA VAL A 894 15.34 -14.71 35.81
C VAL A 894 16.02 -15.97 35.28
N ARG A 895 15.32 -16.74 34.42
CA ARG A 895 15.91 -17.93 33.78
C ARG A 895 17.05 -17.54 32.85
N ASN A 896 16.89 -16.46 32.07
CA ASN A 896 17.89 -15.94 31.13
C ASN A 896 19.15 -15.35 31.80
N ILE A 897 19.00 -14.74 32.97
CA ILE A 897 20.16 -14.25 33.75
C ILE A 897 20.94 -15.43 34.35
N ASN A 898 20.26 -16.46 34.85
CA ASN A 898 20.92 -17.60 35.48
C ASN A 898 21.57 -18.55 34.45
N THR A 899 21.00 -18.72 33.25
CA THR A 899 21.64 -19.51 32.18
C THR A 899 22.83 -18.80 31.53
N GLY A 900 22.82 -17.45 31.45
CA GLY A 900 23.97 -16.67 31.01
C GLY A 900 25.16 -16.69 31.98
N LEU A 901 24.89 -16.75 33.29
CA LEU A 901 25.94 -16.83 34.33
C LEU A 901 26.53 -18.25 34.50
N LEU A 902 25.77 -19.31 34.17
CA LEU A 902 26.24 -20.71 34.20
C LEU A 902 26.96 -21.16 32.91
N GLY A 903 26.88 -20.38 31.82
CA GLY A 903 27.65 -20.62 30.60
C GLY A 903 29.02 -19.92 30.58
N CYS A 904 29.27 -19.00 31.52
CA CYS A 904 30.53 -18.26 31.68
C CYS A 904 31.35 -18.66 32.93
N LEU A 905 30.80 -19.55 33.77
CA LEU A 905 31.53 -20.33 34.78
C LEU A 905 31.79 -21.72 34.21
#